data_AF-A0A8B9F0Q9-F1
#
_entry.id   AF-A0A8B9F0Q9-F1
#
_cell.length_a   1.000
_cell.length_b   1.000
_cell.length_c   1.000
_cell.angle_alpha   90.00
_cell.angle_beta   90.00
_cell.angle_gamma   90.00
#
_symmetry.space_group_name_H-M   'P 1'
#
loop_
_entity.id
_entity.type
_entity.pdbx_description
1 polymer ?
#
loop_
_entity_poly.entity_id
_entity_poly.type
_entity_poly.pdbx_seq_one_letter_code
_entity_poly.pdbx_strand_id
1 'polypeptide(L)'
;MSLRAESHAATSTLKKVAADMSNIIESLDTRDLHFDGEEIESEVLNDPKVCIPFSAIYHTHGFKEPGTQTYLTGCPVRVRVSEVERFTSTKKVPSPNVYTIELTHGEFTWQVKRKFKHFQEFHRELLRYKAFVRIPIPTRSHTVRRQSIKRGEQRQMPSLPHTSESTVREEHFSSRRKQLEDYLTNILKMPMYRNYHGTMEFVGVSQLSFIHDLGPKGIEGFIMKRSGGHRIPGLNCCGQGRMCYRWSKRWLVVKDSFLLYMKPDSGAISFVLLVDKEFNIKIGQKETETKYGLQIDNLSRSLILKCNSYRHAQWWRQGIDEFIRKHGKDFLTEHRFGSYAAVRENTLAKWYVNAKWYFEDVANAMEAAKEEIFITDWWLSPEIFMKRPVVEGNRWRLDCILKRKAQQGVRIFVMLYKEVELALGINSEYSKRTLMHLHPNIKVMRHPDHVSSSVYLWAHHEKLVIVDQSVAFVGGIDLAYGRWDDDEHRLTDVGSVKRMVAVKSVSTPPAAMFSLSPESPLFQRNADDAPDTSKMKGVGKPKKFSRFSIYKHLHKHGMHHADSVSSIDSESSYCNPTRSQPNIIQSLKPHLKIFHHHGESKQGLTEPQEDKGSIRSLKTGVGELLGETRFWHGKDYCNFVFKDWVQLDKPFADFIDRYTTPRMPWHDISSVVHGKAARDVARHFIQRWNFTKIMKPKYRSLSYPFLLPKSQQTANELKYQVPEAVHATVQVIRSSADWSAGIKYHEESIHNAYISVIENSKHYIYIENQFFISCADDKVVWNKIGDAIAQRILKAHRENKRFRVYVVIPLLPGFEGDISTGGGSALQAIMHFNYRTMCRGENSILGQLKTEGKNKWINYVSFCGLRTYAELEGRLVTELIYVHSKLLIADDNTVIIGSANINDRSMLGKRDSEMAIIVQDTETVPSVMDGADYSAGKFAQSLRLRCFRVVLGGSDLSPEHQDPVCDKFFKEVWISTAARNATIFDKVFRCLPSDQVNNLTQLRDFINKPKLANDDPAKAAEELKKIRGFLVQFPFRFLEEEYLLPSVGTKESMVPMEVWT
;
A
#
# COMPACT_ATOMS: atom_id res chain seq x y z
N MET A 1 16.46 29.58 -74.02
CA MET A 1 17.12 30.88 -73.74
C MET A 1 17.34 30.97 -72.23
N SER A 2 18.40 31.50 -71.61
CA SER A 2 19.80 31.80 -71.92
C SER A 2 20.35 32.51 -70.64
N LEU A 3 21.32 31.88 -69.94
CA LEU A 3 22.52 32.44 -69.26
C LEU A 3 22.52 33.72 -68.36
N ARG A 4 23.10 33.54 -67.15
CA ARG A 4 24.20 34.28 -66.43
C ARG A 4 23.97 35.55 -65.55
N ALA A 5 24.26 35.37 -64.24
CA ALA A 5 25.34 35.92 -63.35
C ALA A 5 25.53 37.44 -62.97
N GLU A 6 25.74 37.62 -61.64
CA GLU A 6 26.57 38.62 -60.87
C GLU A 6 26.11 40.11 -60.70
N SER A 7 26.36 40.89 -59.63
CA SER A 7 27.04 40.75 -58.30
C SER A 7 26.76 41.95 -57.33
N HIS A 8 27.03 41.74 -56.03
CA HIS A 8 27.51 42.63 -54.93
C HIS A 8 27.17 44.14 -54.82
N ALA A 9 26.52 44.53 -53.69
CA ALA A 9 26.96 45.61 -52.77
C ALA A 9 25.99 45.77 -51.56
N ALA A 10 26.50 45.71 -50.31
CA ALA A 10 26.03 46.46 -49.11
C ALA A 10 26.46 45.83 -47.75
N THR A 11 27.73 45.45 -47.57
CA THR A 11 28.28 44.97 -46.26
C THR A 11 29.16 46.01 -45.55
N SER A 12 29.25 47.23 -46.09
CA SER A 12 30.18 48.28 -45.66
C SER A 12 29.62 49.18 -44.54
N THR A 13 28.31 49.45 -44.54
CA THR A 13 27.72 50.48 -43.68
C THR A 13 27.52 50.04 -42.22
N LEU A 14 27.26 48.74 -41.98
CA LEU A 14 27.07 48.19 -40.63
C LEU A 14 28.37 48.04 -39.83
N LYS A 15 29.54 47.97 -40.49
CA LYS A 15 30.84 47.90 -39.81
C LYS A 15 31.32 49.26 -39.29
N LYS A 16 30.89 50.37 -39.91
CA LYS A 16 31.22 51.73 -39.44
C LYS A 16 30.48 52.11 -38.16
N VAL A 17 29.20 51.74 -38.03
CA VAL A 17 28.40 52.04 -36.82
C VAL A 17 28.89 51.27 -35.58
N ALA A 18 29.38 50.04 -35.76
CA ALA A 18 29.92 49.24 -34.66
C ALA A 18 31.30 49.74 -34.15
N ALA A 19 32.08 50.39 -35.02
CA ALA A 19 33.37 50.98 -34.65
C ALA A 19 33.18 52.29 -33.86
N ASP A 20 32.23 53.15 -34.25
CA ASP A 20 31.96 54.42 -33.57
C ASP A 20 31.35 54.24 -32.16
N MET A 21 30.59 53.18 -31.91
CA MET A 21 30.08 52.87 -30.56
C MET A 21 31.15 52.33 -29.60
N SER A 22 32.26 51.79 -30.12
CA SER A 22 33.35 51.26 -29.28
C SER A 22 34.19 52.37 -28.65
N ASN A 23 34.34 53.51 -29.34
CA ASN A 23 35.13 54.65 -28.85
C ASN A 23 34.39 55.51 -27.80
N ILE A 24 33.06 55.43 -27.72
CA ILE A 24 32.26 56.17 -26.72
C ILE A 24 32.25 55.46 -25.36
N ILE A 25 32.39 54.12 -25.35
CA ILE A 25 32.33 53.29 -24.13
C ILE A 25 33.65 53.30 -23.34
N GLU A 26 34.77 53.71 -23.95
CA GLU A 26 36.07 53.83 -23.28
C GLU A 26 36.24 55.12 -22.44
N SER A 27 35.22 55.98 -22.33
CA SER A 27 35.30 57.25 -21.59
C SER A 27 34.47 57.34 -20.28
N LEU A 28 33.91 56.23 -19.79
CA LEU A 28 33.14 56.24 -18.55
C LEU A 28 33.97 55.70 -17.36
N ASP A 29 34.65 56.63 -16.71
CA ASP A 29 35.30 56.47 -15.40
C ASP A 29 34.23 56.21 -14.33
N THR A 30 34.37 55.11 -13.58
CA THR A 30 33.49 54.79 -12.44
C THR A 30 34.36 54.41 -11.25
N ARG A 31 34.82 55.44 -10.54
CA ARG A 31 35.20 55.33 -9.13
C ARG A 31 33.98 55.57 -8.27
N ASP A 32 33.98 54.90 -7.12
CA ASP A 32 33.07 55.00 -5.99
C ASP A 32 31.71 54.31 -6.13
N LEU A 33 31.60 53.14 -5.49
CA LEU A 33 30.45 52.73 -4.68
C LEU A 33 30.89 51.51 -3.83
N HIS A 34 31.36 51.80 -2.61
CA HIS A 34 31.46 50.83 -1.51
C HIS A 34 30.04 50.53 -0.99
N PHE A 35 29.75 49.25 -0.76
CA PHE A 35 28.64 48.83 0.09
C PHE A 35 29.14 47.64 0.91
N ASP A 36 29.36 47.89 2.21
CA ASP A 36 29.61 46.86 3.21
C ASP A 36 28.33 46.03 3.42
N GLY A 37 28.47 44.71 3.38
CA GLY A 37 27.45 43.75 3.77
C GLY A 37 28.06 42.79 4.77
N GLU A 38 27.60 42.90 6.02
CA GLU A 38 28.02 42.09 7.17
C GLU A 38 27.88 40.58 6.90
N GLU A 39 28.94 39.83 7.19
CA GLU A 39 28.93 38.36 7.22
C GLU A 39 28.28 37.89 8.53
N ILE A 40 27.18 37.14 8.43
CA ILE A 40 26.69 36.31 9.55
C ILE A 40 27.43 34.97 9.44
N GLU A 41 28.47 34.79 10.24
CA GLU A 41 29.09 33.49 10.47
C GLU A 41 28.11 32.61 11.27
N SER A 42 27.55 31.58 10.62
CA SER A 42 26.87 30.50 11.32
C SER A 42 27.91 29.53 11.87
N GLU A 43 28.08 29.53 13.19
CA GLU A 43 28.91 28.59 13.95
C GLU A 43 28.60 27.14 13.55
N VAL A 44 29.64 26.41 13.12
CA VAL A 44 29.58 24.99 12.80
C VAL A 44 29.62 24.20 14.11
N LEU A 45 28.45 23.80 14.60
CA LEU A 45 28.32 22.72 15.57
C LEU A 45 28.64 21.37 14.89
N ASN A 46 29.41 20.53 15.58
CA ASN A 46 29.85 19.21 15.12
C ASN A 46 28.69 18.20 14.91
N ASP A 47 28.75 17.48 13.77
CA ASP A 47 28.03 16.24 13.30
C ASP A 47 26.54 16.38 12.81
N PRO A 48 26.05 15.67 11.74
CA PRO A 48 26.23 14.25 11.38
C PRO A 48 26.63 13.94 9.91
N LYS A 49 26.94 12.68 9.57
CA LYS A 49 27.24 12.12 8.21
C LYS A 49 26.74 12.98 7.03
N VAL A 50 27.67 13.49 6.21
CA VAL A 50 27.39 14.19 4.95
C VAL A 50 26.61 13.26 4.00
N CYS A 51 25.29 13.39 3.93
CA CYS A 51 24.44 12.56 3.08
C CYS A 51 23.38 13.40 2.34
N ILE A 52 23.09 13.04 1.08
CA ILE A 52 21.94 13.58 0.35
C ILE A 52 20.71 12.74 0.73
N PRO A 53 19.61 13.35 1.23
CA PRO A 53 18.43 12.61 1.66
C PRO A 53 17.72 11.97 0.46
N PHE A 54 17.01 10.87 0.69
CA PHE A 54 16.24 10.19 -0.36
C PHE A 54 15.20 11.10 -1.02
N SER A 55 14.61 12.04 -0.27
CA SER A 55 13.63 13.01 -0.78
C SER A 55 14.17 13.88 -1.94
N ALA A 56 15.49 13.98 -2.13
CA ALA A 56 16.11 14.69 -3.25
C ALA A 56 15.68 14.17 -4.63
N ILE A 57 15.21 12.91 -4.73
CA ILE A 57 14.69 12.36 -6.00
C ILE A 57 13.47 13.13 -6.54
N TYR A 58 12.78 13.89 -5.69
CA TYR A 58 11.62 14.70 -6.05
C TYR A 58 11.95 16.13 -6.43
N HIS A 59 13.22 16.54 -6.30
CA HIS A 59 13.71 17.90 -6.49
C HIS A 59 14.84 17.93 -7.52
N THR A 60 14.62 17.30 -8.67
CA THR A 60 15.59 17.27 -9.78
C THR A 60 15.46 18.48 -10.69
N HIS A 61 16.60 19.02 -11.10
CA HIS A 61 16.71 20.18 -11.99
C HIS A 61 17.29 19.84 -13.37
N GLY A 62 17.13 20.74 -14.34
CA GLY A 62 17.77 20.62 -15.65
C GLY A 62 19.29 20.54 -15.55
N PHE A 63 19.95 19.72 -16.37
CA PHE A 63 21.41 19.50 -16.25
C PHE A 63 22.24 20.76 -16.49
N LYS A 64 21.68 21.79 -17.15
CA LYS A 64 22.34 23.07 -17.43
C LYS A 64 21.94 24.18 -16.44
N GLU A 65 21.00 23.91 -15.54
CA GLU A 65 20.54 24.87 -14.53
C GLU A 65 21.62 25.02 -13.43
N PRO A 66 21.92 26.26 -12.98
CA PRO A 66 22.86 26.49 -11.89
C PRO A 66 22.23 26.13 -10.53
N GLY A 67 23.06 25.88 -9.52
CA GLY A 67 22.61 25.70 -8.12
C GLY A 67 22.24 24.27 -7.72
N THR A 68 22.38 23.30 -8.63
CA THR A 68 22.10 21.89 -8.37
C THR A 68 23.13 21.25 -7.45
N GLN A 69 22.69 20.68 -6.32
CA GLN A 69 23.55 19.89 -5.44
C GLN A 69 23.77 18.48 -6.03
N THR A 70 24.90 18.30 -6.71
CA THR A 70 25.28 17.00 -7.29
C THR A 70 26.21 16.20 -6.38
N TYR A 71 27.11 16.85 -5.65
CA TYR A 71 28.17 16.21 -4.85
C TYR A 71 27.91 16.34 -3.34
N LEU A 72 28.47 15.43 -2.55
CA LEU A 72 28.47 15.46 -1.09
C LEU A 72 29.30 16.66 -0.59
N THR A 73 28.73 17.44 0.32
CA THR A 73 29.34 18.66 0.86
C THR A 73 30.59 18.33 1.69
N GLY A 74 31.74 18.95 1.38
CA GLY A 74 32.98 18.72 2.13
C GLY A 74 33.71 17.40 1.82
N CYS A 75 33.17 16.52 0.95
CA CYS A 75 33.86 15.31 0.53
C CYS A 75 34.68 15.54 -0.76
N PRO A 76 35.98 15.20 -0.80
CA PRO A 76 36.76 15.29 -2.03
C PRO A 76 36.36 14.19 -3.05
N VAL A 77 36.64 14.43 -4.33
CA VAL A 77 36.58 13.40 -5.37
C VAL A 77 38.01 12.93 -5.65
N ARG A 78 38.29 11.65 -5.40
CA ARG A 78 39.59 11.02 -5.69
C ARG A 78 39.55 10.41 -7.08
N VAL A 79 40.64 10.54 -7.83
CA VAL A 79 40.77 10.04 -9.20
C VAL A 79 41.96 9.11 -9.27
N ARG A 80 41.80 7.97 -9.95
CA ARG A 80 42.88 7.05 -10.30
C ARG A 80 42.75 6.63 -11.76
N VAL A 81 43.81 6.76 -12.54
CA VAL A 81 43.81 6.33 -13.96
C VAL A 81 44.62 5.03 -14.07
N SER A 82 43.94 3.90 -14.24
CA SER A 82 44.54 2.56 -14.13
C SER A 82 44.96 1.98 -15.49
N GLU A 83 44.01 1.51 -16.29
CA GLU A 83 44.24 0.62 -17.44
C GLU A 83 44.26 1.38 -18.77
N VAL A 84 45.19 1.01 -19.67
CA VAL A 84 45.26 1.47 -21.06
C VAL A 84 44.99 0.28 -21.98
N GLU A 85 43.74 0.14 -22.40
CA GLU A 85 43.32 -0.86 -23.36
C GLU A 85 43.73 -0.41 -24.79
N ARG A 86 44.73 -1.07 -25.41
CA ARG A 86 45.11 -0.88 -26.83
C ARG A 86 44.33 -1.84 -27.72
N PHE A 87 43.47 -1.36 -28.61
CA PHE A 87 42.70 -2.26 -29.48
C PHE A 87 42.62 -1.84 -30.96
N THR A 88 43.66 -2.20 -31.72
CA THR A 88 43.65 -2.94 -33.03
C THR A 88 45.07 -3.05 -33.61
N SER A 89 45.39 -4.21 -34.21
CA SER A 89 46.62 -4.54 -34.98
C SER A 89 46.73 -3.81 -36.35
N THR A 90 45.75 -2.99 -36.74
CA THR A 90 45.76 -2.32 -38.06
C THR A 90 46.15 -0.84 -37.96
N LYS A 91 47.16 -0.46 -38.75
CA LYS A 91 47.81 0.87 -38.85
C LYS A 91 46.90 2.08 -39.19
N LYS A 92 45.56 1.97 -39.15
CA LYS A 92 44.62 3.00 -39.67
C LYS A 92 43.74 3.71 -38.62
N VAL A 93 43.94 3.51 -37.31
CA VAL A 93 43.14 4.21 -36.27
C VAL A 93 43.98 5.25 -35.50
N PRO A 94 43.68 6.56 -35.59
CA PRO A 94 44.53 7.64 -35.04
C PRO A 94 44.59 7.76 -33.51
N SER A 95 43.79 7.00 -32.75
CA SER A 95 43.71 7.08 -31.28
C SER A 95 43.24 5.74 -30.67
N PRO A 96 44.15 4.77 -30.46
CA PRO A 96 43.76 3.43 -30.04
C PRO A 96 43.53 3.28 -28.53
N ASN A 97 43.97 4.22 -27.70
CA ASN A 97 44.05 4.02 -26.25
C ASN A 97 42.74 4.43 -25.55
N VAL A 98 42.19 3.51 -24.78
CA VAL A 98 41.06 3.75 -23.89
C VAL A 98 41.58 3.73 -22.46
N TYR A 99 41.34 4.80 -21.71
CA TYR A 99 41.73 4.96 -20.32
C TYR A 99 40.54 4.61 -19.43
N THR A 100 40.75 3.69 -18.49
CA THR A 100 39.82 3.44 -17.39
C THR A 100 40.14 4.38 -16.25
N ILE A 101 39.16 5.21 -15.88
CA ILE A 101 39.26 6.21 -14.81
C ILE A 101 38.38 5.73 -13.67
N GLU A 102 38.98 5.40 -12.55
CA GLU A 102 38.31 5.07 -11.29
C GLU A 102 38.16 6.34 -10.46
N LEU A 103 36.94 6.60 -9.99
CA LEU A 103 36.64 7.75 -9.14
C LEU A 103 36.01 7.28 -7.83
N THR A 104 36.37 7.93 -6.74
CA THR A 104 35.79 7.70 -5.41
C THR A 104 35.33 9.02 -4.80
N HIS A 105 34.12 9.02 -4.21
CA HIS A 105 33.54 10.17 -3.53
C HIS A 105 32.63 9.70 -2.39
N GLY A 106 32.98 10.01 -1.14
CA GLY A 106 32.35 9.38 0.01
C GLY A 106 32.53 7.85 -0.04
N GLU A 107 31.45 7.11 0.15
CA GLU A 107 31.40 5.64 0.02
C GLU A 107 31.28 5.15 -1.43
N PHE A 108 31.01 6.06 -2.38
CA PHE A 108 30.73 5.68 -3.77
C PHE A 108 32.02 5.54 -4.56
N THR A 109 32.17 4.41 -5.26
CA THR A 109 33.24 4.18 -6.23
C THR A 109 32.64 3.77 -7.57
N TRP A 110 33.11 4.38 -8.66
CA TRP A 110 32.66 4.05 -10.02
C TRP A 110 33.77 4.23 -11.04
N GLN A 111 33.57 3.66 -12.22
CA GLN A 111 34.54 3.72 -13.32
C GLN A 111 33.92 4.37 -14.56
N VAL A 112 34.73 5.14 -15.29
CA VAL A 112 34.40 5.63 -16.62
C VAL A 112 35.52 5.34 -17.60
N LYS A 113 35.17 4.85 -18.80
CA LYS A 113 36.11 4.62 -19.90
C LYS A 113 36.12 5.83 -20.84
N ARG A 114 37.30 6.42 -21.11
CA ARG A 114 37.48 7.59 -21.99
C ARG A 114 38.67 7.42 -22.91
N LYS A 115 38.53 7.85 -24.17
CA LYS A 115 39.67 7.98 -25.11
C LYS A 115 40.37 9.31 -24.88
N PHE A 116 41.64 9.42 -25.27
CA PHE A 116 42.33 10.72 -25.19
C PHE A 116 41.60 11.83 -25.97
N LYS A 117 41.00 11.50 -27.12
CA LYS A 117 40.11 12.42 -27.87
C LYS A 117 39.00 13.03 -27.01
N HIS A 118 38.40 12.26 -26.09
CA HIS A 118 37.37 12.78 -25.18
C HIS A 118 37.96 13.80 -24.18
N PHE A 119 39.20 13.61 -23.71
CA PHE A 119 39.88 14.60 -22.87
C PHE A 119 40.15 15.90 -23.64
N GLN A 120 40.55 15.81 -24.91
CA GLN A 120 40.75 16.98 -25.77
C GLN A 120 39.43 17.74 -26.02
N GLU A 121 38.34 17.02 -26.29
CA GLU A 121 37.00 17.59 -26.45
C GLU A 121 36.54 18.29 -25.16
N PHE A 122 36.67 17.61 -24.03
CA PHE A 122 36.33 18.13 -22.72
C PHE A 122 37.15 19.38 -22.35
N HIS A 123 38.46 19.37 -22.59
CA HIS A 123 39.32 20.52 -22.32
C HIS A 123 38.90 21.74 -23.16
N ARG A 124 38.61 21.56 -24.46
CA ARG A 124 38.08 22.64 -25.31
C ARG A 124 36.76 23.19 -24.80
N GLU A 125 35.88 22.32 -24.29
CA GLU A 125 34.61 22.73 -23.70
C GLU A 125 34.81 23.57 -22.43
N LEU A 126 35.69 23.14 -21.53
CA LEU A 126 36.02 23.91 -20.32
C LEU A 126 36.66 25.27 -20.64
N LEU A 127 37.50 25.35 -21.68
CA LEU A 127 38.06 26.63 -22.15
C LEU A 127 36.97 27.56 -22.68
N ARG A 128 36.00 27.04 -23.45
CA ARG A 128 34.82 27.81 -23.89
C ARG A 128 34.01 28.28 -22.68
N TYR A 129 33.74 27.40 -21.72
CA TYR A 129 33.02 27.76 -20.50
C TYR A 129 33.76 28.86 -19.71
N LYS A 130 35.08 28.74 -19.54
CA LYS A 130 35.93 29.76 -18.92
C LYS A 130 35.84 31.10 -19.64
N ALA A 131 35.87 31.10 -20.98
CA ALA A 131 35.70 32.30 -21.77
C ALA A 131 34.30 32.91 -21.59
N PHE A 132 33.24 32.09 -21.67
CA PHE A 132 31.85 32.54 -21.47
C PHE A 132 31.60 33.15 -20.09
N VAL A 133 32.19 32.61 -19.02
CA VAL A 133 32.05 33.20 -17.67
C VAL A 133 32.80 34.55 -17.56
N ARG A 134 33.83 34.77 -18.38
CA ARG A 134 34.58 36.03 -18.43
C ARG A 134 33.89 37.14 -19.23
N ILE A 135 32.99 36.82 -20.16
CA ILE A 135 32.28 37.84 -20.96
C ILE A 135 31.19 38.51 -20.10
N PRO A 136 31.19 39.85 -19.95
CA PRO A 136 30.14 40.59 -19.25
C PRO A 136 28.90 40.72 -20.15
N ILE A 137 28.03 39.72 -20.15
CA ILE A 137 26.72 39.81 -20.80
C ILE A 137 25.66 40.12 -19.73
N PRO A 138 24.84 41.18 -19.88
CA PRO A 138 23.80 41.52 -18.93
C PRO A 138 22.60 40.59 -19.13
N THR A 139 22.64 39.40 -18.54
CA THR A 139 21.41 38.61 -18.31
C THR A 139 21.29 38.26 -16.84
N ARG A 140 20.04 38.08 -16.38
CA ARG A 140 19.71 37.74 -14.98
C ARG A 140 20.46 36.49 -14.48
N SER A 141 20.74 35.53 -15.38
CA SER A 141 21.50 34.32 -15.06
C SER A 141 23.03 34.56 -14.92
N HIS A 142 23.58 35.55 -15.62
CA HIS A 142 25.00 35.94 -15.50
C HIS A 142 25.30 36.67 -14.19
N THR A 143 24.33 37.42 -13.66
CA THR A 143 24.47 38.18 -12.40
C THR A 143 24.58 37.24 -11.19
N VAL A 144 23.70 36.23 -11.12
CA VAL A 144 23.72 35.19 -10.06
C VAL A 144 24.98 34.32 -10.15
N ARG A 145 25.43 33.95 -11.36
CA ARG A 145 26.65 33.16 -11.59
C ARG A 145 27.94 33.91 -11.22
N ARG A 146 27.93 35.24 -11.18
CA ARG A 146 29.05 36.06 -10.70
C ARG A 146 29.06 36.20 -9.17
N GLN A 147 27.89 36.32 -8.54
CA GLN A 147 27.77 36.42 -7.09
C GLN A 147 28.22 35.15 -6.35
N SER A 148 28.11 33.97 -6.96
CA SER A 148 28.59 32.70 -6.38
C SER A 148 30.12 32.50 -6.44
N ILE A 149 30.88 33.45 -7.00
CA ILE A 149 32.35 33.34 -7.15
C ILE A 149 33.02 34.14 -6.03
N LYS A 150 33.50 33.45 -4.99
CA LYS A 150 34.34 34.07 -3.94
C LYS A 150 35.61 34.66 -4.58
N ARG A 151 35.95 35.92 -4.24
CA ARG A 151 37.20 36.58 -4.65
C ARG A 151 38.38 35.90 -3.94
N GLY A 152 38.88 34.78 -4.49
CA GLY A 152 40.05 34.10 -3.92
C GLY A 152 40.44 32.74 -4.54
N GLU A 153 39.59 32.09 -5.35
CA GLU A 153 39.92 30.75 -5.89
C GLU A 153 41.04 30.78 -6.94
N GLN A 154 41.92 29.75 -6.94
CA GLN A 154 42.96 29.53 -7.96
C GLN A 154 42.38 29.61 -9.37
N ARG A 155 42.79 30.60 -10.17
CA ARG A 155 42.16 30.94 -11.46
C ARG A 155 42.80 30.26 -12.68
N GLN A 156 43.88 29.51 -12.47
CA GLN A 156 44.66 28.91 -13.54
C GLN A 156 44.03 27.60 -13.99
N MET A 157 43.74 27.48 -15.29
CA MET A 157 43.16 26.27 -15.86
C MET A 157 44.24 25.18 -15.89
N PRO A 158 43.98 23.96 -15.36
CA PRO A 158 44.93 22.85 -15.51
C PRO A 158 45.22 22.58 -16.99
N SER A 159 46.49 22.41 -17.35
CA SER A 159 46.89 22.12 -18.74
C SER A 159 46.62 20.66 -19.10
N LEU A 160 46.04 20.45 -20.29
CA LEU A 160 45.94 19.10 -20.86
C LEU A 160 47.29 18.75 -21.50
N PRO A 161 47.83 17.53 -21.34
CA PRO A 161 49.19 17.27 -21.80
C PRO A 161 49.25 17.15 -23.34
N HIS A 162 50.17 17.89 -23.95
CA HIS A 162 50.19 18.26 -25.37
C HIS A 162 50.69 17.19 -26.37
N THR A 163 51.21 16.06 -25.90
CA THR A 163 51.83 15.01 -26.75
C THR A 163 50.80 14.22 -27.57
N SER A 164 51.08 13.98 -28.86
CA SER A 164 50.22 13.22 -29.78
C SER A 164 50.13 11.73 -29.40
N GLU A 165 48.91 11.20 -29.38
CA GLU A 165 48.62 9.82 -28.93
C GLU A 165 49.26 8.73 -29.82
N SER A 166 49.47 9.03 -31.10
CA SER A 166 50.15 8.15 -32.07
C SER A 166 51.64 7.94 -31.79
N THR A 167 52.25 8.74 -30.91
CA THR A 167 53.69 8.75 -30.63
C THR A 167 54.03 8.21 -29.23
N VAL A 168 53.02 7.88 -28.42
CA VAL A 168 53.22 7.37 -27.05
C VAL A 168 53.61 5.88 -27.11
N ARG A 169 54.89 5.60 -26.82
CA ARG A 169 55.44 4.26 -26.60
C ARG A 169 54.98 3.69 -25.24
N GLU A 170 54.99 2.36 -25.08
CA GLU A 170 54.42 1.70 -23.90
C GLU A 170 55.11 2.11 -22.58
N GLU A 171 56.41 2.40 -22.66
CA GLU A 171 57.25 2.95 -21.59
C GLU A 171 56.72 4.28 -21.00
N HIS A 172 55.95 5.06 -21.76
CA HIS A 172 55.42 6.36 -21.31
C HIS A 172 53.96 6.29 -20.83
N PHE A 173 53.31 5.12 -20.83
CA PHE A 173 51.93 4.99 -20.35
C PHE A 173 51.78 5.33 -18.87
N SER A 174 52.77 5.02 -18.03
CA SER A 174 52.72 5.37 -16.61
C SER A 174 52.69 6.88 -16.39
N SER A 175 53.60 7.62 -17.06
CA SER A 175 53.63 9.09 -17.01
C SER A 175 52.34 9.70 -17.58
N ARG A 176 51.82 9.17 -18.69
CA ARG A 176 50.58 9.68 -19.31
C ARG A 176 49.38 9.48 -18.40
N ARG A 177 49.23 8.32 -17.76
CA ARG A 177 48.16 8.06 -16.78
C ARG A 177 48.22 9.06 -15.64
N LYS A 178 49.42 9.28 -15.07
CA LYS A 178 49.62 10.24 -13.98
C LYS A 178 49.25 11.67 -14.37
N GLN A 179 49.66 12.11 -15.56
CA GLN A 179 49.30 13.42 -16.09
C GLN A 179 47.78 13.61 -16.26
N LEU A 180 47.07 12.58 -16.75
CA LEU A 180 45.61 12.64 -16.90
C LEU A 180 44.89 12.59 -15.54
N GLU A 181 45.43 11.83 -14.59
CA GLU A 181 44.96 11.76 -13.20
C GLU A 181 45.08 13.11 -12.51
N ASP A 182 46.24 13.76 -12.59
CA ASP A 182 46.50 15.07 -11.98
C ASP A 182 45.64 16.16 -12.64
N TYR A 183 45.48 16.11 -13.97
CA TYR A 183 44.59 17.01 -14.71
C TYR A 183 43.14 16.95 -14.20
N LEU A 184 42.57 15.74 -14.05
CA LEU A 184 41.21 15.56 -13.57
C LEU A 184 41.07 15.89 -12.08
N THR A 185 42.06 15.52 -11.27
CA THR A 185 42.10 15.83 -9.84
C THR A 185 42.03 17.34 -9.62
N ASN A 186 42.81 18.12 -10.37
CA ASN A 186 42.80 19.58 -10.26
C ASN A 186 41.48 20.20 -10.73
N ILE A 187 40.87 19.68 -11.81
CA ILE A 187 39.55 20.14 -12.27
C ILE A 187 38.47 19.89 -11.22
N LEU A 188 38.46 18.69 -10.61
CA LEU A 188 37.42 18.29 -9.64
C LEU A 188 37.61 18.96 -8.26
N LYS A 189 38.79 19.48 -7.94
CA LYS A 189 39.02 20.32 -6.76
C LYS A 189 38.37 21.70 -6.87
N MET A 190 38.17 22.20 -8.09
CA MET A 190 37.64 23.55 -8.34
C MET A 190 36.12 23.53 -8.50
N PRO A 191 35.32 24.08 -7.55
CA PRO A 191 33.85 24.00 -7.59
C PRO A 191 33.24 24.51 -8.90
N MET A 192 33.81 25.59 -9.45
CA MET A 192 33.41 26.18 -10.72
C MET A 192 33.41 25.18 -11.89
N TYR A 193 34.45 24.33 -11.98
CA TYR A 193 34.58 23.35 -13.05
C TYR A 193 33.99 22.00 -12.67
N ARG A 194 34.08 21.59 -11.40
CA ARG A 194 33.44 20.37 -10.88
C ARG A 194 31.94 20.36 -11.15
N ASN A 195 31.26 21.47 -10.87
CA ASN A 195 29.80 21.56 -10.98
C ASN A 195 29.32 21.93 -12.40
N TYR A 196 30.24 22.07 -13.37
CA TYR A 196 29.88 22.32 -14.76
C TYR A 196 29.30 21.06 -15.41
N HIS A 197 28.21 21.20 -16.16
CA HIS A 197 27.49 20.09 -16.77
C HIS A 197 28.33 19.21 -17.70
N GLY A 198 29.27 19.79 -18.45
CA GLY A 198 30.21 19.03 -19.27
C GLY A 198 31.18 18.19 -18.44
N THR A 199 31.54 18.65 -17.24
CA THR A 199 32.36 17.86 -16.30
C THR A 199 31.55 16.71 -15.75
N MET A 200 30.29 16.95 -15.35
CA MET A 200 29.39 15.90 -14.88
C MET A 200 29.15 14.82 -15.96
N GLU A 201 28.97 15.21 -17.22
CA GLU A 201 28.92 14.29 -18.37
C GLU A 201 30.23 13.51 -18.53
N PHE A 202 31.37 14.21 -18.45
CA PHE A 202 32.67 13.59 -18.61
C PHE A 202 32.95 12.52 -17.54
N VAL A 203 32.62 12.78 -16.27
CA VAL A 203 32.83 11.81 -15.18
C VAL A 203 31.63 10.88 -14.92
N GLY A 204 30.52 11.07 -15.64
CA GLY A 204 29.34 10.20 -15.56
C GLY A 204 28.60 10.27 -14.23
N VAL A 205 28.29 11.48 -13.77
CA VAL A 205 27.54 11.73 -12.51
C VAL A 205 26.29 12.57 -12.76
N SER A 206 25.31 12.42 -11.88
CA SER A 206 24.06 13.19 -11.85
C SER A 206 23.62 13.45 -10.41
N GLN A 207 22.51 14.19 -10.28
CA GLN A 207 21.84 14.46 -9.01
C GLN A 207 21.43 13.21 -8.22
N LEU A 208 21.40 12.03 -8.86
CA LEU A 208 21.02 10.76 -8.24
C LEU A 208 22.22 9.87 -7.89
N SER A 209 23.44 10.30 -8.25
CA SER A 209 24.64 9.45 -8.15
C SER A 209 24.98 9.09 -6.70
N PHE A 210 24.86 10.05 -5.78
CA PHE A 210 25.36 9.93 -4.40
C PHE A 210 24.26 9.98 -3.34
N ILE A 211 23.06 9.51 -3.68
CA ILE A 211 21.97 9.30 -2.71
C ILE A 211 22.18 7.90 -2.10
N HIS A 212 22.49 7.85 -0.80
CA HIS A 212 22.80 6.62 -0.06
C HIS A 212 21.70 5.56 -0.21
N ASP A 213 20.43 5.96 -0.04
CA ASP A 213 19.28 5.05 -0.14
C ASP A 213 19.00 4.53 -1.57
N LEU A 214 19.61 5.10 -2.61
CA LEU A 214 19.59 4.51 -3.97
C LEU A 214 20.69 3.46 -4.17
N GLY A 215 21.53 3.22 -3.17
CA GLY A 215 22.59 2.22 -3.19
C GLY A 215 23.74 2.57 -4.12
N PRO A 216 24.51 1.56 -4.56
CA PRO A 216 25.76 1.77 -5.28
C PRO A 216 25.54 2.55 -6.57
N LYS A 217 26.56 3.32 -6.95
CA LYS A 217 26.53 4.12 -8.17
C LYS A 217 26.93 3.27 -9.38
N GLY A 218 25.98 2.97 -10.26
CA GLY A 218 26.25 2.33 -11.54
C GLY A 218 26.77 3.29 -12.62
N ILE A 219 26.87 2.76 -13.84
CA ILE A 219 27.19 3.57 -15.02
C ILE A 219 26.05 4.55 -15.33
N GLU A 220 26.40 5.78 -15.67
CA GLU A 220 25.46 6.84 -16.05
C GLU A 220 25.97 7.62 -17.26
N GLY A 221 25.05 8.15 -18.07
CA GLY A 221 25.43 8.96 -19.22
C GLY A 221 24.31 9.21 -20.23
N PHE A 222 24.59 10.05 -21.22
CA PHE A 222 23.64 10.31 -22.30
C PHE A 222 23.55 9.15 -23.29
N ILE A 223 22.31 8.78 -23.62
CA ILE A 223 21.99 7.78 -24.64
C ILE A 223 20.76 8.19 -25.45
N MET A 224 20.65 7.68 -26.68
CA MET A 224 19.49 7.90 -27.53
C MET A 224 18.46 6.80 -27.28
N LYS A 225 17.27 7.17 -26.85
CA LYS A 225 16.16 6.26 -26.51
C LYS A 225 15.08 6.28 -27.57
N ARG A 226 14.60 5.10 -28.02
CA ARG A 226 13.48 4.95 -28.98
C ARG A 226 12.12 5.06 -28.30
N SER A 227 11.12 5.73 -28.88
CA SER A 227 9.74 5.72 -28.38
C SER A 227 9.13 4.30 -28.36
N GLY A 228 8.09 4.08 -27.55
CA GLY A 228 7.40 2.79 -27.45
C GLY A 228 8.09 1.75 -26.55
N GLY A 229 7.81 0.47 -26.82
CA GLY A 229 8.37 -0.70 -26.14
C GLY A 229 7.60 -1.18 -24.90
N HIS A 230 6.50 -0.54 -24.55
CA HIS A 230 5.60 -0.97 -23.48
C HIS A 230 4.76 -2.16 -23.94
N ARG A 231 4.58 -3.17 -23.08
CA ARG A 231 3.47 -4.11 -23.21
C ARG A 231 2.23 -3.40 -22.68
N ILE A 232 1.28 -3.08 -23.57
CA ILE A 232 0.01 -2.44 -23.21
C ILE A 232 -1.07 -3.49 -23.46
N PRO A 233 -1.72 -4.04 -22.41
CA PRO A 233 -2.82 -4.98 -22.55
C PRO A 233 -3.88 -4.47 -23.54
N GLY A 234 -4.30 -5.31 -24.49
CA GLY A 234 -5.36 -5.00 -25.46
C GLY A 234 -4.97 -4.04 -26.59
N LEU A 235 -3.77 -3.47 -26.59
CA LEU A 235 -3.27 -2.59 -27.66
C LEU A 235 -1.99 -3.16 -28.28
N ASN A 236 -2.11 -4.33 -28.91
CA ASN A 236 -1.05 -4.90 -29.74
C ASN A 236 -1.04 -4.26 -31.14
N CYS A 237 -1.04 -2.93 -31.28
CA CYS A 237 -0.76 -2.28 -32.58
C CYS A 237 -0.56 -0.77 -32.49
N CYS A 238 0.60 -0.31 -32.97
CA CYS A 238 0.81 0.77 -33.96
C CYS A 238 2.31 1.10 -34.00
N GLY A 239 3.10 0.24 -34.66
CA GLY A 239 4.54 0.44 -34.77
C GLY A 239 5.32 -0.60 -35.57
N GLN A 240 4.73 -1.37 -36.47
CA GLN A 240 5.55 -2.22 -37.35
C GLN A 240 6.25 -1.44 -38.49
N GLY A 241 6.04 -0.11 -38.59
CA GLY A 241 6.74 0.77 -39.51
C GLY A 241 7.85 1.59 -38.84
N ARG A 242 9.05 1.63 -39.45
CA ARG A 242 10.19 2.50 -39.05
C ARG A 242 9.82 3.99 -38.92
N MET A 243 8.72 4.44 -39.53
CA MET A 243 8.28 5.83 -39.61
C MET A 243 7.58 6.37 -38.34
N CYS A 244 7.19 5.49 -37.41
CA CYS A 244 6.40 5.88 -36.21
C CYS A 244 7.24 6.08 -34.93
N TYR A 245 8.57 5.85 -34.99
CA TYR A 245 9.44 5.89 -33.83
C TYR A 245 10.24 7.19 -33.72
N ARG A 246 10.20 7.83 -32.56
CA ARG A 246 10.97 9.02 -32.23
C ARG A 246 12.17 8.66 -31.37
N TRP A 247 13.34 9.14 -31.74
CA TRP A 247 14.55 9.06 -30.92
C TRP A 247 14.66 10.28 -30.02
N SER A 248 15.12 10.07 -28.79
CA SER A 248 15.21 11.14 -27.80
C SER A 248 16.47 11.00 -26.97
N LYS A 249 17.24 12.09 -26.83
CA LYS A 249 18.41 12.13 -25.93
C LYS A 249 17.92 12.05 -24.48
N ARG A 250 18.46 11.13 -23.71
CA ARG A 250 18.12 10.90 -22.30
C ARG A 250 19.38 10.64 -21.49
N TRP A 251 19.36 10.99 -20.21
CA TRP A 251 20.40 10.59 -19.27
C TRP A 251 19.98 9.27 -18.61
N LEU A 252 20.69 8.18 -18.88
CA LEU A 252 20.42 6.85 -18.32
C LEU A 252 21.20 6.70 -17.01
N VAL A 253 20.55 6.18 -15.98
CA VAL A 253 21.13 5.87 -14.67
C VAL A 253 20.87 4.40 -14.36
N VAL A 254 21.92 3.71 -13.93
CA VAL A 254 21.87 2.30 -13.51
C VAL A 254 22.06 2.21 -12.00
N LYS A 255 21.12 1.55 -11.33
CA LYS A 255 21.17 1.21 -9.90
C LYS A 255 21.03 -0.29 -9.71
N ASP A 256 21.15 -0.76 -8.48
CA ASP A 256 21.25 -2.18 -8.14
C ASP A 256 20.00 -3.00 -8.52
N SER A 257 18.83 -2.37 -8.45
CA SER A 257 17.51 -3.00 -8.59
C SER A 257 16.67 -2.43 -9.73
N PHE A 258 17.15 -1.37 -10.40
CA PHE A 258 16.44 -0.71 -11.50
C PHE A 258 17.36 0.14 -12.37
N LEU A 259 16.87 0.48 -13.55
CA LEU A 259 17.42 1.51 -14.42
C LEU A 259 16.38 2.61 -14.60
N LEU A 260 16.81 3.86 -14.74
CA LEU A 260 15.91 4.96 -15.07
C LEU A 260 16.50 5.85 -16.13
N TYR A 261 15.65 6.66 -16.77
CA TYR A 261 16.15 7.73 -17.63
C TYR A 261 15.48 9.08 -17.34
N MET A 262 16.30 10.13 -17.36
CA MET A 262 15.91 11.52 -17.06
C MET A 262 15.88 12.35 -18.34
N LYS A 263 15.03 13.39 -18.37
CA LYS A 263 15.08 14.39 -19.43
C LYS A 263 16.23 15.36 -19.19
N PRO A 264 17.06 15.68 -20.21
CA PRO A 264 18.21 16.58 -20.04
C PRO A 264 17.83 18.02 -19.66
N ASP A 265 16.69 18.49 -20.17
CA ASP A 265 16.21 19.87 -20.06
C ASP A 265 15.64 20.19 -18.67
N SER A 266 14.85 19.28 -18.12
CA SER A 266 14.08 19.44 -16.88
C SER A 266 14.62 18.63 -15.71
N GLY A 267 15.53 17.68 -15.96
CA GLY A 267 15.97 16.71 -14.94
C GLY A 267 14.93 15.65 -14.60
N ALA A 268 13.68 15.79 -15.06
CA ALA A 268 12.59 14.93 -14.65
C ALA A 268 12.83 13.46 -15.03
N ILE A 269 12.64 12.57 -14.05
CA ILE A 269 12.61 11.11 -14.26
C ILE A 269 11.43 10.80 -15.18
N SER A 270 11.73 10.22 -16.34
CA SER A 270 10.74 9.95 -17.38
C SER A 270 10.26 8.50 -17.42
N PHE A 271 11.03 7.58 -16.83
CA PHE A 271 10.67 6.17 -16.72
C PHE A 271 11.64 5.43 -15.80
N VAL A 272 11.15 4.33 -15.21
CA VAL A 272 11.90 3.41 -14.34
C VAL A 272 11.64 1.98 -14.85
N LEU A 273 12.71 1.25 -15.13
CA LEU A 273 12.71 -0.16 -15.50
C LEU A 273 13.25 -0.98 -14.32
N LEU A 274 12.40 -1.76 -13.66
CA LEU A 274 12.84 -2.63 -12.58
C LEU A 274 13.60 -3.84 -13.14
N VAL A 275 14.65 -4.27 -12.45
CA VAL A 275 15.34 -5.53 -12.73
C VAL A 275 14.45 -6.68 -12.22
N ASP A 276 14.25 -7.70 -13.03
CA ASP A 276 13.48 -8.91 -12.71
C ASP A 276 14.11 -10.15 -13.35
N LYS A 277 13.51 -11.33 -13.15
CA LYS A 277 14.06 -12.61 -13.62
C LYS A 277 14.18 -12.73 -15.15
N GLU A 278 13.44 -11.91 -15.91
CA GLU A 278 13.52 -11.85 -17.37
C GLU A 278 14.44 -10.71 -17.84
N PHE A 279 15.20 -10.10 -16.94
CA PHE A 279 16.10 -9.01 -17.27
C PHE A 279 17.23 -9.48 -18.20
N ASN A 280 17.25 -8.98 -19.42
CA ASN A 280 18.21 -9.39 -20.44
C ASN A 280 18.64 -8.21 -21.32
N ILE A 281 19.89 -8.25 -21.78
CA ILE A 281 20.49 -7.20 -22.62
C ILE A 281 21.00 -7.81 -23.93
N LYS A 282 20.40 -7.39 -25.03
CA LYS A 282 20.75 -7.81 -26.39
C LYS A 282 21.38 -6.67 -27.19
N ILE A 283 22.29 -7.01 -28.10
CA ILE A 283 22.95 -6.05 -29.01
C ILE A 283 22.77 -6.50 -30.45
N GLY A 284 22.56 -5.55 -31.34
CA GLY A 284 22.74 -5.76 -32.78
C GLY A 284 21.53 -5.36 -33.61
N GLN A 285 21.75 -5.28 -34.92
CA GLN A 285 20.73 -4.83 -35.87
C GLN A 285 19.53 -5.77 -35.95
N LYS A 286 19.75 -7.09 -35.81
CA LYS A 286 18.69 -8.10 -35.84
C LYS A 286 17.67 -7.87 -34.71
N GLU A 287 18.16 -7.55 -33.52
CA GLU A 287 17.32 -7.37 -32.32
C GLU A 287 16.70 -5.97 -32.27
N THR A 288 17.45 -4.94 -32.66
CA THR A 288 17.09 -3.54 -32.37
C THR A 288 16.65 -2.71 -33.57
N GLU A 289 16.70 -3.30 -34.77
CA GLU A 289 16.51 -2.63 -36.06
C GLU A 289 17.47 -1.44 -36.27
N THR A 290 18.53 -1.35 -35.45
CA THR A 290 19.49 -0.25 -35.39
C THR A 290 20.90 -0.81 -35.48
N LYS A 291 21.75 -0.26 -36.37
CA LYS A 291 23.12 -0.76 -36.64
C LYS A 291 23.94 -1.03 -35.36
N TYR A 292 23.83 -0.13 -34.37
CA TYR A 292 24.49 -0.24 -33.07
C TYR A 292 23.48 -0.04 -31.93
N GLY A 293 22.38 -0.79 -31.95
CA GLY A 293 21.36 -0.73 -30.90
C GLY A 293 21.63 -1.69 -29.74
N LEU A 294 21.09 -1.30 -28.57
CA LEU A 294 21.04 -2.06 -27.33
C LEU A 294 19.57 -2.23 -26.94
N GLN A 295 19.11 -3.44 -26.70
CA GLN A 295 17.78 -3.75 -26.21
C GLN A 295 17.86 -4.32 -24.80
N ILE A 296 17.09 -3.73 -23.88
CA ILE A 296 16.98 -4.17 -22.49
C ILE A 296 15.55 -4.66 -22.28
N ASP A 297 15.39 -5.94 -22.03
CA ASP A 297 14.11 -6.61 -21.81
C ASP A 297 13.90 -6.88 -20.32
N ASN A 298 12.64 -6.86 -19.86
CA ASN A 298 12.20 -7.39 -18.57
C ASN A 298 10.76 -7.96 -18.69
N LEU A 299 10.12 -8.31 -17.57
CA LEU A 299 8.74 -8.85 -17.59
C LEU A 299 7.70 -7.88 -18.17
N SER A 300 7.95 -6.57 -18.16
CA SER A 300 6.97 -5.53 -18.52
C SER A 300 7.29 -4.76 -19.80
N ARG A 301 8.55 -4.73 -20.23
CA ARG A 301 9.00 -3.80 -21.27
C ARG A 301 10.22 -4.31 -22.04
N SER A 302 10.29 -3.89 -23.32
CA SER A 302 11.50 -3.88 -24.13
C SER A 302 11.95 -2.44 -24.38
N LEU A 303 13.09 -2.03 -23.83
CA LEU A 303 13.69 -0.71 -24.00
C LEU A 303 14.78 -0.76 -25.07
N ILE A 304 14.62 0.03 -26.15
CA ILE A 304 15.61 0.10 -27.23
C ILE A 304 16.37 1.43 -27.19
N LEU A 305 17.69 1.30 -27.19
CA LEU A 305 18.67 2.38 -27.07
C LEU A 305 19.62 2.34 -28.28
N LYS A 306 20.10 3.51 -28.73
CA LYS A 306 21.03 3.67 -29.85
C LYS A 306 22.38 4.15 -29.36
N CYS A 307 23.42 3.43 -29.77
CA CYS A 307 24.81 3.74 -29.47
C CYS A 307 25.55 4.25 -30.72
N ASN A 308 26.71 4.87 -30.50
CA ASN A 308 27.52 5.48 -31.58
C ASN A 308 28.39 4.46 -32.33
N SER A 309 28.68 3.32 -31.72
CA SER A 309 29.50 2.25 -32.29
C SER A 309 29.16 0.92 -31.61
N TYR A 310 29.53 -0.19 -32.23
CA TYR A 310 29.39 -1.52 -31.63
C TYR A 310 30.13 -1.62 -30.28
N ARG A 311 31.36 -1.06 -30.19
CA ARG A 311 32.10 -0.98 -28.92
C ARG A 311 31.35 -0.19 -27.85
N HIS A 312 30.73 0.93 -28.21
CA HIS A 312 29.94 1.72 -27.25
C HIS A 312 28.72 0.91 -26.75
N ALA A 313 28.06 0.15 -27.62
CA ALA A 313 26.98 -0.75 -27.21
C ALA A 313 27.47 -1.86 -26.27
N GLN A 314 28.63 -2.46 -26.57
CA GLN A 314 29.25 -3.48 -25.72
C GLN A 314 29.65 -2.94 -24.34
N TRP A 315 30.22 -1.72 -24.28
CA TRP A 315 30.54 -1.07 -23.00
C TRP A 315 29.31 -0.84 -22.12
N TRP A 316 28.20 -0.38 -22.71
CA TRP A 316 26.95 -0.26 -21.95
C TRP A 316 26.43 -1.63 -21.50
N ARG A 317 26.42 -2.64 -22.39
CA ARG A 317 26.00 -3.99 -22.02
C ARG A 317 26.81 -4.55 -20.87
N GLN A 318 28.14 -4.56 -20.99
CA GLN A 318 29.04 -5.08 -19.95
C GLN A 318 28.88 -4.29 -18.65
N GLY A 319 28.90 -2.95 -18.72
CA GLY A 319 28.76 -2.11 -17.54
C GLY A 319 27.41 -2.25 -16.81
N ILE A 320 26.32 -2.51 -17.55
CA ILE A 320 25.01 -2.80 -16.93
C ILE A 320 24.98 -4.23 -16.38
N ASP A 321 25.38 -5.23 -17.18
CA ASP A 321 25.28 -6.65 -16.83
C ASP A 321 26.18 -7.00 -15.63
N GLU A 322 27.45 -6.57 -15.63
CA GLU A 322 28.37 -6.80 -14.51
C GLU A 322 27.88 -6.12 -13.23
N PHE A 323 27.37 -4.89 -13.34
CA PHE A 323 26.87 -4.15 -12.18
C PHE A 323 25.63 -4.81 -11.57
N ILE A 324 24.64 -5.19 -12.38
CA ILE A 324 23.40 -5.83 -11.91
C ILE A 324 23.68 -7.25 -11.41
N ARG A 325 24.56 -8.02 -12.04
CA ARG A 325 24.97 -9.33 -11.52
C ARG A 325 25.66 -9.23 -10.16
N LYS A 326 26.46 -8.18 -9.94
CA LYS A 326 27.15 -7.94 -8.68
C LYS A 326 26.23 -7.47 -7.57
N HIS A 327 25.30 -6.55 -7.86
CA HIS A 327 24.52 -5.84 -6.84
C HIS A 327 23.03 -6.23 -6.78
N GLY A 328 22.48 -6.79 -7.86
CA GLY A 328 21.05 -7.08 -8.05
C GLY A 328 20.74 -8.57 -8.24
N LYS A 329 21.62 -9.48 -7.81
CA LYS A 329 21.47 -10.93 -7.99
C LYS A 329 20.11 -11.46 -7.54
N ASP A 330 19.62 -10.98 -6.39
CA ASP A 330 18.31 -11.35 -5.83
C ASP A 330 17.14 -11.10 -6.78
N PHE A 331 17.27 -10.19 -7.75
CA PHE A 331 16.17 -9.87 -8.67
C PHE A 331 16.22 -10.67 -9.97
N LEU A 332 17.33 -11.35 -10.26
CA LEU A 332 17.56 -12.05 -11.53
C LEU A 332 17.17 -13.54 -11.49
N THR A 333 16.92 -14.09 -10.30
CA THR A 333 16.70 -15.53 -10.10
C THR A 333 15.23 -15.84 -9.87
N GLU A 334 14.86 -17.10 -10.12
CA GLU A 334 13.59 -17.63 -9.63
C GLU A 334 13.68 -17.92 -8.13
N HIS A 335 12.62 -17.63 -7.40
CA HIS A 335 12.55 -17.86 -5.96
C HIS A 335 11.52 -18.92 -5.63
N ARG A 336 11.56 -19.37 -4.37
CA ARG A 336 10.59 -20.31 -3.80
C ARG A 336 9.15 -19.86 -4.13
N PHE A 337 8.32 -20.82 -4.51
CA PHE A 337 6.92 -20.65 -4.96
C PHE A 337 6.73 -19.86 -6.27
N GLY A 338 7.81 -19.53 -6.98
CA GLY A 338 7.77 -18.64 -8.14
C GLY A 338 7.56 -17.17 -7.77
N SER A 339 7.82 -16.79 -6.52
CA SER A 339 7.68 -15.40 -6.06
C SER A 339 8.66 -14.46 -6.76
N TYR A 340 8.27 -13.20 -6.97
CA TYR A 340 9.19 -12.15 -7.36
C TYR A 340 10.21 -11.78 -6.26
N ALA A 341 9.93 -12.16 -5.01
CA ALA A 341 10.74 -11.82 -3.85
C ALA A 341 11.48 -13.05 -3.29
N ALA A 342 12.73 -12.81 -2.90
CA ALA A 342 13.57 -13.80 -2.24
C ALA A 342 13.10 -14.06 -0.80
N VAL A 343 13.52 -15.19 -0.23
CA VAL A 343 13.36 -15.47 1.20
C VAL A 343 14.26 -14.51 2.00
N ARG A 344 13.71 -13.85 3.02
CA ARG A 344 14.38 -12.88 3.88
C ARG A 344 14.54 -13.46 5.28
N GLU A 345 15.74 -13.95 5.56
CA GLU A 345 16.12 -14.45 6.88
C GLU A 345 16.18 -13.31 7.91
N ASN A 346 15.96 -13.67 9.18
CA ASN A 346 16.12 -12.76 10.32
C ASN A 346 15.32 -11.45 10.23
N THR A 347 14.13 -11.50 9.64
CA THR A 347 13.22 -10.35 9.48
C THR A 347 12.39 -10.14 10.74
N LEU A 348 12.33 -8.91 11.25
CA LEU A 348 11.38 -8.54 12.31
C LEU A 348 9.95 -8.54 11.76
N ALA A 349 9.10 -9.38 12.34
CA ALA A 349 7.70 -9.52 12.00
C ALA A 349 6.79 -9.52 13.25
N LYS A 350 5.58 -8.99 13.10
CA LYS A 350 4.52 -9.06 14.14
C LYS A 350 3.18 -9.36 13.46
N TRP A 351 2.35 -10.15 14.12
CA TRP A 351 0.97 -10.43 13.72
C TRP A 351 -0.02 -9.58 14.52
N TYR A 352 -1.23 -9.43 13.98
CA TYR A 352 -2.36 -8.79 14.65
C TYR A 352 -3.61 -9.64 14.51
N VAL A 353 -4.28 -9.89 15.64
CA VAL A 353 -5.65 -10.39 15.66
C VAL A 353 -6.57 -9.21 15.94
N ASN A 354 -7.53 -8.99 15.05
CA ASN A 354 -8.40 -7.82 14.98
C ASN A 354 -7.66 -6.50 14.71
N ALA A 355 -8.42 -5.45 14.43
CA ALA A 355 -7.90 -4.19 13.91
C ALA A 355 -7.43 -3.19 14.98
N LYS A 356 -7.81 -3.35 16.25
CA LYS A 356 -7.48 -2.37 17.32
C LYS A 356 -5.99 -2.03 17.37
N TRP A 357 -5.14 -3.04 17.56
CA TRP A 357 -3.70 -2.84 17.66
C TRP A 357 -3.03 -2.63 16.29
N TYR A 358 -3.61 -3.20 15.24
CA TYR A 358 -3.17 -2.95 13.87
C TYR A 358 -3.29 -1.46 13.49
N PHE A 359 -4.46 -0.84 13.67
CA PHE A 359 -4.66 0.59 13.35
C PHE A 359 -3.82 1.49 14.26
N GLU A 360 -3.62 1.11 15.52
CA GLU A 360 -2.74 1.85 16.42
C GLU A 360 -1.28 1.85 15.92
N ASP A 361 -0.72 0.68 15.59
CA ASP A 361 0.66 0.57 15.13
C ASP A 361 0.86 1.18 13.73
N VAL A 362 -0.16 1.10 12.85
CA VAL A 362 -0.18 1.82 11.57
C VAL A 362 -0.13 3.33 11.81
N ALA A 363 -0.94 3.86 12.73
CA ALA A 363 -0.95 5.29 13.05
C ALA A 363 0.38 5.77 13.65
N ASN A 364 0.99 4.98 14.53
CA ASN A 364 2.31 5.26 15.10
C ASN A 364 3.40 5.27 14.03
N ALA A 365 3.38 4.30 13.11
CA ALA A 365 4.33 4.25 11.99
C ALA A 365 4.16 5.44 11.04
N MET A 366 2.92 5.81 10.67
CA MET A 366 2.66 7.00 9.86
C MET A 366 3.10 8.29 10.56
N GLU A 367 2.90 8.40 11.88
CA GLU A 367 3.37 9.54 12.67
C GLU A 367 4.90 9.66 12.64
N ALA A 368 5.62 8.53 12.63
CA ALA A 368 7.07 8.47 12.57
C ALA A 368 7.67 8.77 11.17
N ALA A 369 6.88 8.65 10.10
CA ALA A 369 7.33 8.77 8.70
C ALA A 369 8.12 10.07 8.42
N LYS A 370 9.16 9.98 7.60
CA LYS A 370 10.03 11.11 7.24
C LYS A 370 10.06 11.42 5.75
N GLU A 371 9.77 10.45 4.89
CA GLU A 371 10.00 10.56 3.45
C GLU A 371 8.76 10.15 2.67
N GLU A 372 8.25 8.94 2.89
CA GLU A 372 7.23 8.33 2.05
C GLU A 372 6.20 7.52 2.84
N ILE A 373 4.93 7.63 2.45
CA ILE A 373 3.86 6.73 2.87
C ILE A 373 3.18 6.19 1.61
N PHE A 374 3.19 4.87 1.43
CA PHE A 374 2.46 4.18 0.37
C PHE A 374 1.25 3.46 0.95
N ILE A 375 0.09 3.58 0.30
CA ILE A 375 -1.15 2.92 0.72
C ILE A 375 -1.82 2.25 -0.48
N THR A 376 -2.18 0.98 -0.34
CA THR A 376 -3.14 0.31 -1.22
C THR A 376 -4.33 -0.14 -0.41
N ASP A 377 -5.52 0.07 -0.94
CA ASP A 377 -6.74 -0.42 -0.34
C ASP A 377 -7.75 -0.79 -1.43
N TRP A 378 -8.53 -1.84 -1.17
CA TRP A 378 -9.72 -2.12 -1.96
C TRP A 378 -10.77 -1.03 -1.70
N TRP A 379 -10.86 -0.58 -0.44
CA TRP A 379 -11.65 0.57 -0.06
C TRP A 379 -10.96 1.35 1.05
N LEU A 380 -10.91 2.68 0.94
CA LEU A 380 -10.33 3.57 1.95
C LEU A 380 -11.36 4.61 2.36
N SER A 381 -11.61 4.75 3.67
CA SER A 381 -12.50 5.74 4.27
C SER A 381 -11.68 6.83 4.97
N PRO A 382 -11.54 8.05 4.40
CA PRO A 382 -10.60 9.05 4.91
C PRO A 382 -10.83 9.47 6.37
N GLU A 383 -12.06 9.39 6.86
CA GLU A 383 -12.47 9.94 8.16
C GLU A 383 -12.47 8.92 9.30
N ILE A 384 -11.93 7.70 9.11
CA ILE A 384 -11.84 6.71 10.19
C ILE A 384 -10.86 7.15 11.28
N PHE A 385 -11.17 6.75 12.52
CA PHE A 385 -10.27 6.89 13.66
C PHE A 385 -9.40 5.65 13.83
N MET A 386 -8.09 5.87 13.83
CA MET A 386 -7.08 4.82 13.96
C MET A 386 -6.84 4.39 15.42
N LYS A 387 -7.14 5.27 16.39
CA LYS A 387 -7.07 4.96 17.82
C LYS A 387 -8.39 5.29 18.50
N ARG A 388 -8.83 4.41 19.41
CA ARG A 388 -10.12 4.49 20.08
C ARG A 388 -10.05 4.08 21.55
N PRO A 389 -10.89 4.64 22.44
CA PRO A 389 -11.88 5.70 22.16
C PRO A 389 -11.25 7.04 21.77
N VAL A 390 -12.04 7.93 21.17
CA VAL A 390 -11.56 9.21 20.64
C VAL A 390 -11.34 10.21 21.78
N VAL A 391 -10.09 10.33 22.26
CA VAL A 391 -9.73 11.18 23.40
C VAL A 391 -8.91 12.42 23.01
N GLU A 392 -8.16 12.38 21.91
CA GLU A 392 -7.28 13.48 21.45
C GLU A 392 -7.89 14.25 20.26
N GLY A 393 -9.22 14.41 20.26
CA GLY A 393 -9.96 15.00 19.15
C GLY A 393 -9.67 14.30 17.83
N ASN A 394 -9.39 15.07 16.77
CA ASN A 394 -9.11 14.53 15.44
C ASN A 394 -7.65 14.07 15.24
N ARG A 395 -6.80 14.05 16.29
CA ARG A 395 -5.38 13.69 16.15
C ARG A 395 -5.20 12.37 15.43
N TRP A 396 -5.93 11.33 15.82
CA TRP A 396 -5.78 9.98 15.26
C TRP A 396 -6.77 9.65 14.13
N ARG A 397 -7.39 10.65 13.51
CA ARG A 397 -8.18 10.46 12.30
C ARG A 397 -7.25 10.34 11.08
N LEU A 398 -7.51 9.39 10.19
CA LEU A 398 -6.61 9.03 9.08
C LEU A 398 -6.26 10.24 8.20
N ASP A 399 -7.26 10.96 7.68
CA ASP A 399 -7.07 12.19 6.91
C ASP A 399 -6.19 13.24 7.63
N CYS A 400 -6.36 13.39 8.95
CA CYS A 400 -5.60 14.32 9.77
C CYS A 400 -4.16 13.88 9.98
N ILE A 401 -3.89 12.57 10.08
CA ILE A 401 -2.53 11.99 10.08
C ILE A 401 -1.86 12.31 8.74
N LEU A 402 -2.50 11.93 7.63
CA LEU A 402 -1.91 12.12 6.30
C LEU A 402 -1.67 13.61 5.99
N LYS A 403 -2.60 14.50 6.34
CA LYS A 403 -2.46 15.95 6.16
C LYS A 403 -1.23 16.50 6.89
N ARG A 404 -1.05 16.21 8.18
CA ARG A 404 0.08 16.76 8.95
C ARG A 404 1.42 16.20 8.50
N LYS A 405 1.47 14.91 8.10
CA LYS A 405 2.69 14.31 7.56
C LYS A 405 3.05 14.91 6.21
N ALA A 406 2.06 15.14 5.36
CA ALA A 406 2.24 15.82 4.09
C ALA A 406 2.76 17.26 4.26
N GLN A 407 2.27 17.99 5.27
CA GLN A 407 2.77 19.34 5.65
C GLN A 407 4.22 19.31 6.14
N GLN A 408 4.67 18.23 6.76
CA GLN A 408 6.07 18.01 7.18
C GLN A 408 7.00 17.59 6.03
N GLY A 409 6.49 17.54 4.79
CA GLY A 409 7.28 17.20 3.60
C GLY A 409 7.20 15.73 3.16
N VAL A 410 6.52 14.86 3.92
CA VAL A 410 6.31 13.46 3.55
C VAL A 410 5.49 13.38 2.26
N ARG A 411 5.93 12.57 1.30
CA ARG A 411 5.17 12.27 0.08
C ARG A 411 4.24 11.08 0.32
N ILE A 412 2.97 11.23 -0.01
CA ILE A 412 1.95 10.20 0.26
C ILE A 412 1.35 9.75 -1.06
N PHE A 413 1.43 8.45 -1.32
CA PHE A 413 0.97 7.84 -2.55
C PHE A 413 -0.07 6.76 -2.24
N VAL A 414 -1.27 6.93 -2.78
CA VAL A 414 -2.39 6.03 -2.53
C VAL A 414 -2.86 5.41 -3.84
N MET A 415 -3.03 4.09 -3.86
CA MET A 415 -3.65 3.35 -4.96
C MET A 415 -4.95 2.72 -4.49
N LEU A 416 -6.07 3.17 -5.06
CA LEU A 416 -7.39 2.65 -4.75
C LEU A 416 -7.90 1.78 -5.90
N TYR A 417 -8.62 0.71 -5.55
CA TYR A 417 -9.49 0.05 -6.51
C TYR A 417 -10.52 1.06 -7.04
N LYS A 418 -10.72 1.06 -8.35
CA LYS A 418 -11.82 1.76 -9.01
C LYS A 418 -12.93 0.76 -9.27
N GLU A 419 -14.00 0.92 -8.53
CA GLU A 419 -15.21 0.13 -8.62
C GLU A 419 -16.03 0.39 -9.88
N VAL A 420 -16.89 -0.58 -10.19
CA VAL A 420 -18.04 -0.36 -11.06
C VAL A 420 -19.13 0.28 -10.20
N GLU A 421 -19.32 1.60 -10.35
CA GLU A 421 -20.20 2.44 -9.50
C GLU A 421 -21.65 1.93 -9.40
N LEU A 422 -22.14 1.20 -10.42
CA LEU A 422 -23.49 0.59 -10.41
C LEU A 422 -23.60 -0.68 -9.56
N ALA A 423 -22.48 -1.33 -9.25
CA ALA A 423 -22.43 -2.63 -8.57
C ALA A 423 -21.85 -2.57 -7.16
N LEU A 424 -21.07 -1.54 -6.83
CA LEU A 424 -20.39 -1.42 -5.54
C LEU A 424 -20.44 0.03 -5.03
N GLY A 425 -20.84 0.19 -3.76
CA GLY A 425 -21.05 1.49 -3.11
C GLY A 425 -19.83 2.15 -2.46
N ILE A 426 -18.59 1.68 -2.73
CA ILE A 426 -17.39 2.12 -2.00
C ILE A 426 -16.99 3.59 -2.23
N ASN A 427 -17.42 4.18 -3.36
CA ASN A 427 -17.19 5.58 -3.73
C ASN A 427 -15.72 6.00 -3.71
N SER A 428 -14.86 5.31 -4.47
CA SER A 428 -13.41 5.59 -4.48
C SER A 428 -13.08 6.99 -5.03
N GLU A 429 -13.96 7.59 -5.85
CA GLU A 429 -13.77 8.98 -6.30
C GLU A 429 -13.96 9.98 -5.15
N TYR A 430 -14.89 9.75 -4.22
CA TYR A 430 -14.99 10.54 -2.99
C TYR A 430 -13.68 10.47 -2.20
N SER A 431 -13.18 9.28 -1.89
CA SER A 431 -11.94 9.10 -1.12
C SER A 431 -10.75 9.75 -1.81
N LYS A 432 -10.61 9.57 -3.13
CA LYS A 432 -9.57 10.22 -3.93
C LYS A 432 -9.67 11.75 -3.83
N ARG A 433 -10.86 12.31 -4.04
CA ARG A 433 -11.08 13.75 -3.98
C ARG A 433 -10.74 14.29 -2.60
N THR A 434 -11.29 13.71 -1.53
CA THR A 434 -11.05 14.13 -0.15
C THR A 434 -9.55 14.14 0.17
N LEU A 435 -8.84 13.04 -0.10
CA LEU A 435 -7.40 12.92 0.17
C LEU A 435 -6.56 13.93 -0.63
N MET A 436 -6.86 14.12 -1.91
CA MET A 436 -6.10 15.06 -2.76
C MET A 436 -6.33 16.53 -2.39
N HIS A 437 -7.45 16.87 -1.74
CA HIS A 437 -7.71 18.23 -1.26
C HIS A 437 -6.96 18.57 0.04
N LEU A 438 -6.43 17.58 0.76
CA LEU A 438 -5.74 17.82 2.04
C LEU A 438 -4.40 18.53 1.84
N HIS A 439 -3.58 18.12 0.87
CA HIS A 439 -2.25 18.68 0.63
C HIS A 439 -1.66 18.25 -0.74
N PRO A 440 -0.87 19.08 -1.46
CA PRO A 440 -0.27 18.74 -2.76
C PRO A 440 0.73 17.56 -2.74
N ASN A 441 1.27 17.20 -1.57
CA ASN A 441 2.14 16.02 -1.42
C ASN A 441 1.37 14.69 -1.40
N ILE A 442 0.04 14.72 -1.38
CA ILE A 442 -0.80 13.53 -1.47
C ILE A 442 -1.23 13.32 -2.91
N LYS A 443 -0.94 12.13 -3.46
CA LYS A 443 -1.31 11.72 -4.82
C LYS A 443 -2.06 10.40 -4.77
N VAL A 444 -3.22 10.37 -5.43
CA VAL A 444 -4.10 9.21 -5.42
C VAL A 444 -4.39 8.74 -6.85
N MET A 445 -4.12 7.47 -7.12
CA MET A 445 -4.49 6.80 -8.36
C MET A 445 -5.62 5.80 -8.12
N ARG A 446 -6.59 5.77 -9.03
CA ARG A 446 -7.62 4.72 -9.11
C ARG A 446 -7.41 3.85 -10.36
N HIS A 447 -7.57 2.54 -10.24
CA HIS A 447 -7.45 1.53 -11.31
C HIS A 447 -8.32 0.29 -11.00
N PRO A 448 -8.88 -0.43 -11.99
CA PRO A 448 -8.83 -0.23 -13.45
C PRO A 448 -9.76 0.88 -13.97
N ASP A 449 -9.65 1.28 -15.24
CA ASP A 449 -10.76 2.03 -15.88
C ASP A 449 -11.66 1.02 -16.60
N HIS A 450 -12.97 1.13 -16.39
CA HIS A 450 -13.98 0.39 -17.14
C HIS A 450 -14.42 1.26 -18.34
N VAL A 451 -14.37 0.71 -19.55
CA VAL A 451 -14.91 1.35 -20.76
C VAL A 451 -16.21 0.65 -21.14
N SER A 452 -17.13 1.33 -21.83
CA SER A 452 -18.47 0.81 -22.16
C SER A 452 -18.45 -0.52 -22.93
N SER A 453 -17.35 -0.83 -23.62
CA SER A 453 -17.15 -2.08 -24.37
C SER A 453 -16.42 -3.19 -23.61
N SER A 454 -15.87 -2.93 -22.42
CA SER A 454 -15.10 -3.91 -21.63
C SER A 454 -15.10 -3.55 -20.14
N VAL A 455 -15.84 -4.33 -19.36
CA VAL A 455 -15.86 -4.23 -17.90
C VAL A 455 -14.87 -5.24 -17.33
N TYR A 456 -13.80 -4.77 -16.69
CA TYR A 456 -12.96 -5.64 -15.86
C TYR A 456 -13.74 -6.14 -14.65
N LEU A 457 -13.84 -7.47 -14.52
CA LEU A 457 -14.54 -8.14 -13.41
C LEU A 457 -13.67 -8.26 -12.13
N TRP A 458 -12.38 -7.98 -12.25
CA TRP A 458 -11.38 -8.18 -11.21
C TRP A 458 -11.03 -6.87 -10.50
N ALA A 459 -10.59 -7.00 -9.25
CA ALA A 459 -10.28 -5.89 -8.37
C ALA A 459 -8.81 -5.87 -7.94
N HIS A 460 -8.40 -4.73 -7.40
CA HIS A 460 -7.18 -4.64 -6.60
C HIS A 460 -7.58 -4.84 -5.15
N HIS A 461 -7.14 -5.95 -4.56
CA HIS A 461 -7.67 -6.41 -3.29
C HIS A 461 -6.62 -6.48 -2.18
N GLU A 462 -5.36 -6.16 -2.48
CA GLU A 462 -4.30 -6.02 -1.48
C GLU A 462 -4.47 -4.78 -0.58
N LYS A 463 -4.30 -4.98 0.74
CA LYS A 463 -4.31 -3.93 1.75
C LYS A 463 -2.91 -3.73 2.31
N LEU A 464 -2.29 -2.62 1.96
CA LEU A 464 -0.89 -2.35 2.27
C LEU A 464 -0.70 -0.95 2.82
N VAL A 465 0.09 -0.83 3.88
CA VAL A 465 0.66 0.46 4.32
C VAL A 465 2.16 0.30 4.41
N ILE A 466 2.92 1.11 3.68
CA ILE A 466 4.38 1.08 3.69
C ILE A 466 4.91 2.46 4.10
N VAL A 467 5.75 2.51 5.13
CA VAL A 467 6.37 3.73 5.64
C VAL A 467 7.87 3.71 5.34
N ASP A 468 8.34 4.75 4.66
CA ASP A 468 9.74 5.03 4.29
C ASP A 468 10.47 3.85 3.59
N GLN A 469 9.70 2.93 3.00
CA GLN A 469 10.16 1.64 2.43
C GLN A 469 10.92 0.77 3.44
N SER A 470 10.64 0.91 4.73
CA SER A 470 11.33 0.18 5.81
C SER A 470 10.40 -0.58 6.75
N VAL A 471 9.12 -0.18 6.82
CA VAL A 471 8.07 -0.87 7.58
C VAL A 471 6.87 -1.08 6.66
N ALA A 472 6.39 -2.31 6.53
CA ALA A 472 5.26 -2.64 5.68
C ALA A 472 4.23 -3.48 6.41
N PHE A 473 2.99 -3.03 6.39
CA PHE A 473 1.83 -3.72 6.91
C PHE A 473 1.12 -4.47 5.78
N VAL A 474 0.78 -5.75 6.00
CA VAL A 474 0.16 -6.66 5.01
C VAL A 474 -0.87 -7.54 5.70
N GLY A 475 -2.10 -7.60 5.18
CA GLY A 475 -3.17 -8.41 5.77
C GLY A 475 -4.52 -8.28 5.09
N GLY A 476 -5.58 -8.67 5.80
CA GLY A 476 -6.97 -8.58 5.36
C GLY A 476 -7.66 -7.24 5.65
N ILE A 477 -7.05 -6.37 6.45
CA ILE A 477 -7.70 -5.19 7.02
C ILE A 477 -7.49 -3.94 6.13
N ASP A 478 -8.56 -3.47 5.48
CA ASP A 478 -8.56 -2.17 4.80
C ASP A 478 -8.61 -0.99 5.80
N LEU A 479 -8.10 0.17 5.41
CA LEU A 479 -8.30 1.44 6.13
C LEU A 479 -9.71 2.02 5.87
N ALA A 480 -10.75 1.27 6.24
CA ALA A 480 -12.15 1.57 5.92
C ALA A 480 -13.12 1.39 7.10
N TYR A 481 -14.34 1.89 6.91
CA TYR A 481 -15.44 1.74 7.86
C TYR A 481 -15.70 0.26 8.20
N GLY A 482 -16.05 0.02 9.47
CA GLY A 482 -16.48 -1.27 9.99
C GLY A 482 -15.36 -2.26 10.30
N ARG A 483 -14.12 -1.98 9.89
CA ARG A 483 -12.96 -2.86 10.11
C ARG A 483 -12.42 -2.82 11.52
N TRP A 484 -12.54 -1.67 12.19
CA TRP A 484 -12.05 -1.55 13.57
C TRP A 484 -12.88 -2.44 14.49
N ASP A 485 -12.21 -3.33 15.21
CA ASP A 485 -12.78 -4.15 16.27
C ASP A 485 -11.68 -4.59 17.24
N ASP A 486 -12.09 -5.08 18.40
CA ASP A 486 -11.22 -5.75 19.36
C ASP A 486 -11.75 -7.14 19.70
N ASP A 487 -11.10 -7.84 20.63
CA ASP A 487 -11.46 -9.23 20.96
C ASP A 487 -12.84 -9.38 21.59
N GLU A 488 -13.46 -8.30 22.06
CA GLU A 488 -14.78 -8.36 22.68
C GLU A 488 -15.88 -8.51 21.63
N HIS A 489 -15.62 -8.10 20.38
CA HIS A 489 -16.57 -8.19 19.27
C HIS A 489 -17.95 -7.64 19.64
N ARG A 490 -17.99 -6.45 20.23
CA ARG A 490 -19.21 -5.83 20.77
C ARG A 490 -20.27 -5.61 19.68
N LEU A 491 -21.52 -5.93 20.01
CA LEU A 491 -22.70 -5.71 19.14
C LEU A 491 -23.32 -4.32 19.28
N THR A 492 -23.06 -3.62 20.38
CA THR A 492 -23.72 -2.37 20.74
C THR A 492 -22.71 -1.25 20.98
N ASP A 493 -23.11 -0.02 20.67
CA ASP A 493 -22.32 1.21 20.86
C ASP A 493 -23.25 2.42 20.93
N VAL A 494 -24.23 2.36 21.84
CA VAL A 494 -25.23 3.43 22.03
C VAL A 494 -24.62 4.67 22.69
N GLY A 495 -23.55 4.48 23.48
CA GLY A 495 -22.91 5.51 24.29
C GLY A 495 -23.81 5.97 25.44
N SER A 496 -23.24 6.35 26.57
CA SER A 496 -24.02 6.91 27.69
C SER A 496 -23.16 7.84 28.52
N VAL A 497 -23.28 9.15 28.32
CA VAL A 497 -22.87 10.11 29.37
C VAL A 497 -24.09 10.35 30.24
N LYS A 498 -24.16 9.71 31.41
CA LYS A 498 -25.18 10.02 32.41
C LYS A 498 -24.61 11.06 33.38
N ARG A 499 -25.28 12.21 33.49
CA ARG A 499 -24.96 13.21 34.51
C ARG A 499 -25.61 12.76 35.82
N MET A 500 -24.84 12.35 36.82
CA MET A 500 -25.41 12.17 38.15
C MET A 500 -25.71 13.55 38.76
N VAL A 501 -26.95 13.76 39.19
CA VAL A 501 -27.25 14.78 40.20
C VAL A 501 -26.71 14.21 41.51
N ALA A 502 -25.85 14.97 42.19
CA ALA A 502 -25.30 14.57 43.48
C ALA A 502 -26.46 14.25 44.45
N VAL A 503 -26.60 12.97 44.81
CA VAL A 503 -27.42 12.58 45.94
C VAL A 503 -26.70 13.12 47.16
N LYS A 504 -27.27 14.15 47.80
CA LYS A 504 -26.80 14.64 49.10
C LYS A 504 -26.81 13.45 50.05
N SER A 505 -25.63 13.10 50.56
CA SER A 505 -25.49 12.19 51.68
C SER A 505 -26.28 12.74 52.86
N VAL A 506 -27.29 11.97 53.30
CA VAL A 506 -27.97 12.23 54.56
C VAL A 506 -27.02 11.79 55.67
N SER A 507 -26.45 12.76 56.37
CA SER A 507 -25.71 12.56 57.61
C SER A 507 -26.67 12.05 58.69
N THR A 508 -26.36 10.89 59.26
CA THR A 508 -27.03 10.31 60.43
C THR A 508 -26.73 11.17 61.67
N PRO A 509 -27.72 11.59 62.48
CA PRO A 509 -27.46 12.26 63.76
C PRO A 509 -27.35 11.22 64.90
N PRO A 510 -26.63 11.52 66.01
CA PRO A 510 -26.50 10.63 67.15
C PRO A 510 -27.73 10.66 68.06
N ALA A 511 -27.93 9.57 68.79
CA ALA A 511 -29.09 9.23 69.61
C ALA A 511 -29.20 10.01 70.95
N ALA A 512 -30.44 10.38 71.31
CA ALA A 512 -31.00 10.49 72.68
C ALA A 512 -32.53 10.72 72.53
N MET A 513 -33.40 9.75 72.85
CA MET A 513 -34.03 9.40 74.15
C MET A 513 -35.35 10.15 74.45
N PHE A 514 -36.43 9.35 74.66
CA PHE A 514 -37.76 9.65 75.24
C PHE A 514 -38.66 10.64 74.46
N SER A 515 -39.98 10.53 74.34
CA SER A 515 -41.02 9.53 74.65
C SER A 515 -42.39 10.13 74.24
N LEU A 516 -43.41 9.26 74.11
CA LEU A 516 -44.86 9.54 74.17
C LEU A 516 -45.58 10.03 72.89
N SER A 517 -46.38 9.11 72.34
CA SER A 517 -47.71 9.30 71.71
C SER A 517 -48.67 10.06 72.65
N PRO A 518 -49.86 10.59 72.24
CA PRO A 518 -50.80 9.99 71.26
C PRO A 518 -51.60 11.00 70.41
N GLU A 519 -52.64 10.47 69.73
CA GLU A 519 -53.87 11.13 69.24
C GLU A 519 -54.04 11.30 67.72
N SER A 520 -54.86 10.38 67.18
CA SER A 520 -55.84 10.67 66.12
C SER A 520 -57.04 11.39 66.74
N PRO A 521 -57.84 12.18 65.96
CA PRO A 521 -59.02 11.56 65.34
C PRO A 521 -59.50 12.19 64.00
N LEU A 522 -60.14 11.34 63.16
CA LEU A 522 -61.42 11.57 62.43
C LEU A 522 -61.47 12.69 61.34
N PHE A 523 -62.24 12.64 60.24
CA PHE A 523 -63.25 11.73 59.69
C PHE A 523 -63.50 12.14 58.21
N GLN A 524 -64.01 11.18 57.43
CA GLN A 524 -65.16 11.30 56.49
C GLN A 524 -64.99 11.37 54.95
N ARG A 525 -65.43 10.24 54.35
CA ARG A 525 -66.40 10.02 53.25
C ARG A 525 -65.90 10.25 51.80
N ASN A 526 -65.76 9.18 51.00
CA ASN A 526 -66.76 8.34 50.28
C ASN A 526 -66.83 8.78 48.81
N ALA A 527 -66.40 7.93 47.86
CA ALA A 527 -67.23 7.05 47.00
C ALA A 527 -67.86 7.83 45.83
N ASP A 528 -68.02 7.34 44.60
CA ASP A 528 -67.63 6.15 43.84
C ASP A 528 -68.02 6.46 42.35
N ASP A 529 -67.63 5.55 41.44
CA ASP A 529 -68.29 5.22 40.15
C ASP A 529 -68.04 6.02 38.85
N ALA A 530 -67.47 5.29 37.88
CA ALA A 530 -67.81 5.26 36.45
C ALA A 530 -69.07 4.36 36.25
N PRO A 531 -69.87 4.32 35.13
CA PRO A 531 -69.37 4.10 33.74
C PRO A 531 -70.27 4.53 32.52
N ASP A 532 -69.65 4.49 31.32
CA ASP A 532 -70.07 4.09 29.94
C ASP A 532 -71.23 4.68 29.07
N THR A 533 -70.92 4.78 27.74
CA THR A 533 -71.77 4.73 26.49
C THR A 533 -72.82 5.82 26.16
N SER A 534 -73.16 6.24 24.90
CA SER A 534 -72.82 5.88 23.49
C SER A 534 -73.53 6.79 22.42
N LYS A 535 -73.16 6.61 21.12
CA LYS A 535 -73.92 6.80 19.81
C LYS A 535 -73.93 8.20 19.13
N MET A 536 -73.95 8.41 17.79
CA MET A 536 -73.90 7.60 16.54
C MET A 536 -73.72 8.47 15.24
N LYS A 537 -73.03 7.91 14.22
CA LYS A 537 -73.24 7.89 12.72
C LYS A 537 -73.16 9.10 11.75
N GLY A 538 -72.53 8.84 10.57
CA GLY A 538 -72.86 9.35 9.20
C GLY A 538 -71.65 9.65 8.26
N VAL A 539 -71.06 8.72 7.48
CA VAL A 539 -71.31 8.29 6.06
C VAL A 539 -70.89 9.26 4.92
N GLY A 540 -70.01 8.80 4.00
CA GLY A 540 -69.95 9.27 2.58
C GLY A 540 -68.57 9.38 1.86
N LYS A 541 -68.22 8.40 1.01
CA LYS A 541 -67.32 8.52 -0.18
C LYS A 541 -68.19 8.77 -1.45
N PRO A 542 -67.73 8.79 -2.73
CA PRO A 542 -66.51 9.30 -3.42
C PRO A 542 -66.87 10.14 -4.71
N LYS A 543 -65.89 10.68 -5.48
CA LYS A 543 -65.95 10.69 -6.97
C LYS A 543 -64.64 11.12 -7.67
N LYS A 544 -64.37 10.40 -8.78
CA LYS A 544 -63.30 10.51 -9.79
C LYS A 544 -63.72 11.41 -10.98
N PHE A 545 -62.73 11.66 -11.85
CA PHE A 545 -62.74 11.97 -13.30
C PHE A 545 -62.66 13.45 -13.72
N SER A 546 -61.60 13.83 -14.44
CA SER A 546 -61.54 13.68 -15.91
C SER A 546 -60.15 13.98 -16.48
N ARG A 547 -59.75 13.18 -17.47
CA ARG A 547 -58.67 13.38 -18.45
C ARG A 547 -59.07 14.48 -19.44
N PHE A 548 -58.11 15.08 -20.13
CA PHE A 548 -58.10 15.20 -21.60
C PHE A 548 -56.68 15.42 -22.12
N SER A 549 -56.41 14.90 -23.32
CA SER A 549 -55.10 14.76 -23.94
C SER A 549 -55.16 15.14 -25.43
N ILE A 550 -54.00 15.54 -25.98
CA ILE A 550 -53.54 15.41 -27.38
C ILE A 550 -54.10 16.41 -28.43
N TYR A 551 -53.21 17.19 -29.07
CA TYR A 551 -52.79 17.12 -30.50
C TYR A 551 -51.82 18.30 -30.80
N LYS A 552 -50.51 18.09 -31.06
CA LYS A 552 -49.81 17.74 -32.31
C LYS A 552 -49.92 18.79 -33.44
N HIS A 553 -48.76 19.36 -33.83
CA HIS A 553 -48.44 19.60 -35.23
C HIS A 553 -46.94 19.35 -35.50
N LEU A 554 -46.70 18.46 -36.47
CA LEU A 554 -45.44 18.12 -37.15
C LEU A 554 -45.21 19.14 -38.29
N HIS A 555 -43.98 19.47 -38.70
CA HIS A 555 -43.10 18.80 -39.68
C HIS A 555 -41.93 19.81 -39.95
N LYS A 556 -40.70 19.52 -40.40
CA LYS A 556 -40.12 18.44 -41.21
C LYS A 556 -38.56 18.53 -41.17
N HIS A 557 -37.92 17.35 -41.19
CA HIS A 557 -36.61 16.93 -41.75
C HIS A 557 -35.34 17.81 -41.76
N GLY A 558 -34.25 17.20 -41.25
CA GLY A 558 -32.87 17.38 -41.72
C GLY A 558 -31.94 16.37 -41.05
N MET A 559 -31.36 15.45 -41.82
CA MET A 559 -30.57 14.29 -41.38
C MET A 559 -29.06 14.61 -41.18
N HIS A 560 -28.39 13.70 -40.45
CA HIS A 560 -26.98 13.28 -40.54
C HIS A 560 -25.88 13.88 -39.64
N HIS A 561 -25.24 12.91 -38.98
CA HIS A 561 -23.83 12.65 -38.67
C HIS A 561 -23.02 13.45 -37.63
N ALA A 562 -22.47 12.61 -36.72
CA ALA A 562 -21.17 12.68 -36.08
C ALA A 562 -20.13 13.54 -36.79
N ASP A 563 -19.35 14.31 -36.01
CA ASP A 563 -17.92 14.09 -35.98
C ASP A 563 -17.21 14.73 -34.78
N SER A 564 -16.10 14.08 -34.45
CA SER A 564 -15.07 14.47 -33.50
C SER A 564 -14.37 15.77 -33.92
N VAL A 565 -13.96 16.64 -32.98
CA VAL A 565 -12.73 17.44 -33.16
C VAL A 565 -12.01 17.64 -31.83
N SER A 566 -10.77 17.16 -31.82
CA SER A 566 -9.71 17.43 -30.87
C SER A 566 -9.02 18.79 -31.12
N SER A 567 -8.41 19.30 -30.05
CA SER A 567 -7.20 20.17 -30.01
C SER A 567 -7.29 21.62 -30.49
N ILE A 568 -6.85 22.54 -29.62
CA ILE A 568 -5.68 23.37 -29.92
C ILE A 568 -4.95 23.81 -28.64
N ASP A 569 -3.63 23.90 -28.76
CA ASP A 569 -2.64 24.33 -27.78
C ASP A 569 -2.44 25.86 -27.80
N SER A 570 -2.01 26.38 -26.64
CA SER A 570 -1.09 27.52 -26.43
C SER A 570 -1.47 28.94 -26.89
N GLU A 571 -1.57 29.86 -25.93
CA GLU A 571 -0.66 31.02 -25.88
C GLU A 571 -0.64 31.71 -24.50
N SER A 572 0.56 32.12 -24.10
CA SER A 572 0.87 32.93 -22.93
C SER A 572 0.69 34.42 -23.22
N SER A 573 0.10 35.19 -22.31
CA SER A 573 0.35 36.63 -22.19
C SER A 573 0.04 37.16 -20.80
N TYR A 574 0.87 38.12 -20.40
CA TYR A 574 1.00 38.79 -19.11
C TYR A 574 -0.27 39.53 -18.64
N CYS A 575 -0.50 39.57 -17.32
CA CYS A 575 -0.99 40.77 -16.61
C CYS A 575 -0.57 40.73 -15.13
N ASN A 576 0.02 41.84 -14.68
CA ASN A 576 0.47 42.11 -13.31
C ASN A 576 -0.71 42.28 -12.32
N PRO A 577 -0.49 42.06 -11.00
CA PRO A 577 -1.49 42.27 -9.97
C PRO A 577 -1.47 43.73 -9.49
N THR A 578 -2.61 44.40 -9.53
CA THR A 578 -2.81 45.68 -8.84
C THR A 578 -3.21 45.47 -7.39
N ARG A 579 -2.45 46.14 -6.52
CA ARG A 579 -2.68 46.41 -5.09
C ARG A 579 -4.13 46.81 -4.77
N SER A 580 -4.64 46.26 -3.67
CA SER A 580 -5.41 47.02 -2.67
C SER A 580 -5.28 46.39 -1.28
N GLN A 581 -4.61 47.14 -0.39
CA GLN A 581 -4.83 47.17 1.07
C GLN A 581 -5.53 48.52 1.36
N PRO A 582 -6.10 48.82 2.55
CA PRO A 582 -5.95 48.14 3.84
C PRO A 582 -7.28 47.94 4.63
N ASN A 583 -7.23 47.21 5.75
CA ASN A 583 -7.68 47.75 7.03
C ASN A 583 -7.11 46.97 8.22
N ILE A 584 -6.55 47.75 9.14
CA ILE A 584 -5.87 47.42 10.37
C ILE A 584 -6.88 47.51 11.51
N ILE A 585 -6.99 46.50 12.37
CA ILE A 585 -7.25 46.70 13.82
C ILE A 585 -6.43 45.65 14.61
N GLN A 586 -5.62 46.19 15.53
CA GLN A 586 -4.86 45.59 16.65
C GLN A 586 -5.78 44.76 17.57
N SER A 587 -5.43 43.95 18.55
CA SER A 587 -4.24 43.46 19.26
C SER A 587 -4.80 42.45 20.28
N LEU A 588 -4.06 41.41 20.65
CA LEU A 588 -3.89 40.92 22.05
C LEU A 588 -3.16 39.57 22.05
N LYS A 589 -1.95 39.57 22.62
CA LYS A 589 -1.25 38.37 23.12
C LYS A 589 -1.85 37.99 24.48
N PRO A 590 -1.69 36.73 24.93
CA PRO A 590 -0.76 36.54 26.04
C PRO A 590 0.11 35.27 25.99
N HIS A 591 1.36 35.50 26.40
CA HIS A 591 2.31 34.67 27.16
C HIS A 591 2.14 33.13 27.25
N LEU A 592 3.05 32.43 26.55
CA LEU A 592 3.51 31.08 26.88
C LEU A 592 4.55 31.14 28.01
N LYS A 593 4.31 30.41 29.10
CA LYS A 593 5.36 30.02 30.06
C LYS A 593 5.84 28.62 29.70
N ILE A 594 7.13 28.54 29.38
CA ILE A 594 7.92 27.33 29.22
C ILE A 594 8.30 26.85 30.63
N PHE A 595 8.15 25.55 30.90
CA PHE A 595 8.87 24.90 32.00
C PHE A 595 9.63 23.69 31.49
N HIS A 596 10.91 23.68 31.83
CA HIS A 596 11.92 22.68 31.55
C HIS A 596 11.61 21.34 32.26
N HIS A 597 11.93 20.24 31.57
CA HIS A 597 12.02 18.91 32.17
C HIS A 597 13.37 18.73 32.87
N HIS A 598 13.35 18.45 34.16
CA HIS A 598 14.44 17.78 34.88
C HIS A 598 14.24 16.26 34.78
N GLY A 599 15.34 15.54 34.55
CA GLY A 599 15.40 14.09 34.64
C GLY A 599 15.99 13.63 35.96
N GLU A 600 15.63 12.41 36.37
CA GLU A 600 16.31 11.51 37.33
C GLU A 600 15.56 10.15 37.26
N SER A 601 16.17 9.08 36.75
CA SER A 601 16.98 8.04 37.44
C SER A 601 16.17 6.92 38.11
N LYS A 602 16.56 5.69 37.78
CA LYS A 602 15.98 4.38 38.17
C LYS A 602 16.17 4.07 39.66
N GLN A 603 15.20 3.37 40.27
CA GLN A 603 15.41 2.17 41.11
C GLN A 603 14.05 1.51 41.42
N GLY A 604 14.03 0.17 41.45
CA GLY A 604 12.81 -0.65 41.47
C GLY A 604 12.27 -0.95 42.86
N LEU A 605 11.08 -1.57 42.89
CA LEU A 605 10.54 -2.48 43.92
C LEU A 605 9.21 -3.09 43.41
N THR A 606 9.18 -4.43 43.41
CA THR A 606 8.03 -5.38 43.56
C THR A 606 6.58 -4.90 43.28
N GLU A 607 5.93 -5.51 42.28
CA GLU A 607 4.47 -5.46 42.05
C GLU A 607 3.73 -6.60 42.77
N PRO A 608 2.55 -6.35 43.38
CA PRO A 608 1.55 -7.38 43.66
C PRO A 608 0.44 -7.41 42.59
N GLN A 609 -0.12 -8.61 42.43
CA GLN A 609 -1.19 -9.02 41.51
C GLN A 609 -2.56 -8.38 41.80
N GLU A 610 -3.31 -8.19 40.70
CA GLU A 610 -4.77 -8.10 40.53
C GLU A 610 -5.56 -6.92 41.12
N ASP A 611 -6.14 -6.10 40.24
CA ASP A 611 -7.60 -5.98 40.21
C ASP A 611 -8.13 -5.71 38.79
N LYS A 612 -9.17 -6.44 38.40
CA LYS A 612 -9.83 -6.39 37.08
C LYS A 612 -11.02 -5.44 37.14
N GLY A 613 -11.09 -4.54 36.16
CA GLY A 613 -12.35 -3.90 35.75
C GLY A 613 -12.81 -2.73 36.63
N SER A 614 -12.29 -1.53 36.39
CA SER A 614 -13.09 -0.32 36.59
C SER A 614 -12.62 0.83 35.70
N ILE A 615 -13.61 1.43 35.03
CA ILE A 615 -13.50 2.51 34.05
C ILE A 615 -12.96 3.78 34.73
N ARG A 616 -11.90 4.36 34.18
CA ARG A 616 -11.26 5.58 34.72
C ARG A 616 -12.20 6.79 34.63
N SER A 617 -12.52 7.37 35.79
CA SER A 617 -13.06 8.72 35.94
C SER A 617 -12.05 9.76 35.42
N LEU A 618 -12.45 10.59 34.45
CA LEU A 618 -11.71 11.77 34.03
C LEU A 618 -12.17 12.96 34.88
N LYS A 619 -11.31 13.44 35.79
CA LYS A 619 -11.55 14.69 36.53
C LYS A 619 -11.40 15.89 35.60
N THR A 620 -12.48 16.29 34.95
CA THR A 620 -12.60 17.63 34.37
C THR A 620 -13.02 18.60 35.47
N GLY A 621 -12.49 19.82 35.50
CA GLY A 621 -12.77 20.84 36.54
C GLY A 621 -14.24 21.33 36.62
N VAL A 622 -15.20 20.57 36.08
CA VAL A 622 -16.65 20.82 36.09
C VAL A 622 -17.38 19.48 36.34
N GLY A 623 -17.07 18.80 37.46
CA GLY A 623 -17.72 17.56 37.90
C GLY A 623 -17.19 16.26 37.26
N GLU A 624 -17.49 15.13 37.92
CA GLU A 624 -17.18 13.79 37.41
C GLU A 624 -18.19 13.39 36.32
N LEU A 625 -17.70 13.23 35.08
CA LEU A 625 -18.46 12.65 33.99
C LEU A 625 -18.12 11.16 33.91
N LEU A 626 -19.05 10.30 34.30
CA LEU A 626 -19.01 8.88 33.98
C LEU A 626 -19.80 8.66 32.69
N GLY A 627 -19.11 8.24 31.63
CA GLY A 627 -19.79 7.82 30.43
C GLY A 627 -18.93 7.08 29.42
N GLU A 628 -19.55 6.17 28.69
CA GLU A 628 -18.91 5.45 27.59
C GLU A 628 -18.82 6.36 26.36
N THR A 629 -17.60 6.69 25.97
CA THR A 629 -17.30 7.29 24.67
C THR A 629 -17.54 6.27 23.58
N ARG A 630 -18.33 6.63 22.55
CA ARG A 630 -18.60 5.77 21.41
C ARG A 630 -17.31 5.28 20.74
N PHE A 631 -17.30 4.04 20.30
CA PHE A 631 -16.18 3.48 19.54
C PHE A 631 -16.37 3.69 18.04
N TRP A 632 -17.53 3.33 17.49
CA TRP A 632 -17.80 3.38 16.05
C TRP A 632 -18.63 4.62 15.75
N HIS A 633 -18.05 5.65 15.13
CA HIS A 633 -18.78 6.90 14.87
C HIS A 633 -19.43 6.90 13.47
N GLY A 634 -20.70 7.28 13.39
CA GLY A 634 -21.42 7.42 12.11
C GLY A 634 -21.40 6.15 11.27
N LYS A 635 -20.89 6.26 10.03
CA LYS A 635 -20.81 5.18 9.03
C LYS A 635 -19.94 4.00 9.44
N ASP A 636 -19.15 4.16 10.49
CA ASP A 636 -18.33 3.11 11.04
C ASP A 636 -19.11 2.10 11.89
N TYR A 637 -20.33 2.45 12.35
CA TYR A 637 -21.26 1.49 12.94
C TYR A 637 -22.14 0.92 11.86
N CYS A 638 -21.98 -0.37 11.59
CA CYS A 638 -22.48 -0.98 10.37
C CYS A 638 -22.79 -2.47 10.53
N ASN A 639 -23.68 -2.96 9.68
CA ASN A 639 -24.03 -4.37 9.54
C ASN A 639 -24.30 -4.67 8.05
N PHE A 640 -23.36 -5.37 7.39
CA PHE A 640 -23.35 -5.53 5.92
C PHE A 640 -24.37 -6.53 5.40
N VAL A 641 -24.83 -7.43 6.26
CA VAL A 641 -25.91 -8.36 5.89
C VAL A 641 -27.24 -7.62 5.85
N PHE A 642 -27.44 -6.67 6.77
CA PHE A 642 -28.66 -5.89 6.87
C PHE A 642 -28.76 -4.79 5.82
N LYS A 643 -27.70 -4.00 5.62
CA LYS A 643 -27.74 -2.83 4.73
C LYS A 643 -26.34 -2.41 4.28
N ASP A 644 -26.16 -2.17 2.99
CA ASP A 644 -24.92 -1.64 2.44
C ASP A 644 -24.75 -0.14 2.75
N TRP A 645 -23.51 0.36 2.66
CA TRP A 645 -23.20 1.76 2.97
C TRP A 645 -23.83 2.71 1.96
N VAL A 646 -24.40 3.80 2.48
CA VAL A 646 -25.00 4.87 1.67
C VAL A 646 -24.46 6.23 2.08
N GLN A 647 -24.46 7.21 1.17
CA GLN A 647 -24.10 8.63 1.46
C GLN A 647 -22.74 8.79 2.15
N LEU A 648 -21.68 8.14 1.64
CA LEU A 648 -20.34 8.14 2.25
C LEU A 648 -19.73 9.55 2.44
N ASP A 649 -20.28 10.57 1.79
CA ASP A 649 -19.99 11.99 1.98
C ASP A 649 -20.45 12.58 3.33
N LYS A 650 -21.27 11.83 4.09
CA LYS A 650 -21.70 12.16 5.46
C LYS A 650 -21.14 11.13 6.45
N PRO A 651 -19.84 11.24 6.81
CA PRO A 651 -19.12 10.18 7.54
C PRO A 651 -19.59 9.97 8.98
N PHE A 652 -20.05 11.04 9.65
CA PHE A 652 -20.46 11.00 11.06
C PHE A 652 -21.97 10.81 11.27
N ALA A 653 -22.74 10.66 10.19
CA ALA A 653 -24.15 10.33 10.28
C ALA A 653 -24.34 8.81 10.31
N ASP A 654 -25.19 8.32 11.22
CA ASP A 654 -25.58 6.92 11.20
C ASP A 654 -26.49 6.63 9.99
N PHE A 655 -26.39 5.41 9.45
CA PHE A 655 -27.23 4.94 8.34
C PHE A 655 -28.09 3.72 8.70
N ILE A 656 -27.81 3.13 9.87
CA ILE A 656 -28.60 2.13 10.58
C ILE A 656 -28.87 2.67 11.99
N ASP A 657 -30.01 2.30 12.57
CA ASP A 657 -30.40 2.76 13.90
C ASP A 657 -29.72 1.90 14.98
N ARG A 658 -28.83 2.52 15.77
CA ARG A 658 -28.04 1.87 16.82
C ARG A 658 -28.87 1.32 17.97
N TYR A 659 -30.06 1.87 18.21
CA TYR A 659 -30.93 1.46 19.31
C TYR A 659 -31.75 0.20 18.97
N THR A 660 -31.80 -0.15 17.68
CA THR A 660 -32.61 -1.28 17.21
C THR A 660 -31.81 -2.33 16.44
N THR A 661 -30.70 -1.95 15.81
CA THR A 661 -29.88 -2.84 14.98
C THR A 661 -28.49 -2.98 15.58
N PRO A 662 -28.07 -4.20 15.98
CA PRO A 662 -26.69 -4.44 16.40
C PRO A 662 -25.74 -4.27 15.22
N ARG A 663 -24.53 -3.76 15.48
CA ARG A 663 -23.46 -3.82 14.48
C ARG A 663 -23.04 -5.26 14.25
N MET A 664 -22.47 -5.53 13.08
CA MET A 664 -21.82 -6.81 12.80
C MET A 664 -20.34 -6.72 13.18
N PRO A 665 -19.84 -7.57 14.11
CA PRO A 665 -18.44 -7.62 14.44
C PRO A 665 -17.54 -8.02 13.27
N TRP A 666 -16.30 -7.56 13.29
CA TRP A 666 -15.30 -7.81 12.26
C TRP A 666 -14.10 -8.53 12.87
N HIS A 667 -13.89 -9.77 12.46
CA HIS A 667 -12.76 -10.58 12.87
C HIS A 667 -11.78 -10.74 11.71
N ASP A 668 -10.53 -10.33 11.91
CA ASP A 668 -9.56 -10.25 10.82
C ASP A 668 -8.11 -10.35 11.32
N ILE A 669 -7.19 -10.62 10.40
CA ILE A 669 -5.78 -10.85 10.67
C ILE A 669 -4.92 -9.95 9.79
N SER A 670 -3.88 -9.39 10.39
CA SER A 670 -2.88 -8.60 9.67
C SER A 670 -1.48 -8.87 10.22
N SER A 671 -0.48 -8.28 9.57
CA SER A 671 0.92 -8.41 9.95
C SER A 671 1.71 -7.16 9.60
N VAL A 672 2.88 -7.02 10.20
CA VAL A 672 3.90 -6.04 9.82
C VAL A 672 5.26 -6.71 9.69
N VAL A 673 6.03 -6.27 8.71
CA VAL A 673 7.40 -6.71 8.44
C VAL A 673 8.33 -5.52 8.26
N HIS A 674 9.61 -5.71 8.58
CA HIS A 674 10.62 -4.65 8.50
C HIS A 674 11.72 -4.96 7.48
N GLY A 675 12.49 -3.94 7.14
CA GLY A 675 13.73 -4.06 6.37
C GLY A 675 13.52 -4.64 4.97
N LYS A 676 14.26 -5.71 4.62
CA LYS A 676 14.26 -6.24 3.24
C LYS A 676 12.87 -6.71 2.79
N ALA A 677 12.12 -7.36 3.68
CA ALA A 677 10.75 -7.79 3.37
C ALA A 677 9.83 -6.58 3.14
N ALA A 678 9.97 -5.50 3.93
CA ALA A 678 9.22 -4.27 3.70
C ALA A 678 9.55 -3.62 2.34
N ARG A 679 10.80 -3.73 1.89
CA ARG A 679 11.22 -3.27 0.56
C ARG A 679 10.69 -4.09 -0.58
N ASP A 680 10.53 -5.40 -0.37
CA ASP A 680 9.87 -6.24 -1.35
C ASP A 680 8.41 -5.78 -1.52
N VAL A 681 7.67 -5.58 -0.43
CA VAL A 681 6.31 -4.99 -0.48
C VAL A 681 6.30 -3.61 -1.15
N ALA A 682 7.24 -2.73 -0.81
CA ALA A 682 7.39 -1.41 -1.45
C ALA A 682 7.64 -1.53 -2.97
N ARG A 683 8.46 -2.49 -3.39
CA ARG A 683 8.78 -2.74 -4.80
C ARG A 683 7.53 -3.16 -5.58
N HIS A 684 6.64 -3.95 -5.00
CA HIS A 684 5.35 -4.26 -5.62
C HIS A 684 4.48 -2.99 -5.80
N PHE A 685 4.37 -2.15 -4.76
CA PHE A 685 3.66 -0.87 -4.87
C PHE A 685 4.23 0.02 -5.99
N ILE A 686 5.55 0.18 -6.02
CA ILE A 686 6.27 0.98 -7.02
C ILE A 686 6.03 0.44 -8.43
N GLN A 687 6.04 -0.89 -8.61
CA GLN A 687 5.75 -1.53 -9.90
C GLN A 687 4.34 -1.16 -10.37
N ARG A 688 3.32 -1.34 -9.52
CA ARG A 688 1.92 -1.03 -9.84
C ARG A 688 1.70 0.47 -10.08
N TRP A 689 2.30 1.34 -9.26
CA TRP A 689 2.22 2.78 -9.43
C TRP A 689 2.79 3.23 -10.77
N ASN A 690 4.02 2.80 -11.08
CA ASN A 690 4.70 3.16 -12.31
C ASN A 690 3.97 2.59 -13.54
N PHE A 691 3.40 1.39 -13.44
CA PHE A 691 2.52 0.80 -14.46
C PHE A 691 1.23 1.63 -14.67
N THR A 692 0.51 1.95 -13.60
CA THR A 692 -0.74 2.73 -13.68
C THR A 692 -0.49 4.12 -14.25
N LYS A 693 0.65 4.74 -13.90
CA LYS A 693 1.11 6.03 -14.42
C LYS A 693 1.25 6.02 -15.94
N ILE A 694 1.85 4.96 -16.52
CA ILE A 694 2.08 4.89 -17.97
C ILE A 694 0.80 4.54 -18.73
N MET A 695 -0.06 3.70 -18.14
CA MET A 695 -1.28 3.22 -18.78
C MET A 695 -2.31 4.34 -18.95
N LYS A 696 -2.42 5.24 -17.98
CA LYS A 696 -3.50 6.24 -17.94
C LYS A 696 -2.98 7.64 -18.27
N PRO A 697 -3.40 8.26 -19.40
CA PRO A 697 -2.92 9.59 -19.80
C PRO A 697 -3.01 10.66 -18.71
N LYS A 698 -4.09 10.67 -17.92
CA LYS A 698 -4.31 11.62 -16.83
C LYS A 698 -3.23 11.59 -15.74
N TYR A 699 -2.54 10.47 -15.56
CA TYR A 699 -1.47 10.31 -14.58
C TYR A 699 -0.07 10.53 -15.17
N ARG A 700 0.06 10.73 -16.49
CA ARG A 700 1.38 10.92 -17.13
C ARG A 700 2.05 12.25 -16.77
N SER A 701 1.29 13.22 -16.26
CA SER A 701 1.79 14.50 -15.73
C SER A 701 2.91 14.32 -14.70
N LEU A 702 3.84 15.29 -14.62
CA LEU A 702 4.91 15.33 -13.62
C LEU A 702 4.39 15.46 -12.18
N SER A 703 3.14 15.91 -12.01
CA SER A 703 2.47 15.95 -10.70
C SER A 703 2.33 14.57 -10.04
N TYR A 704 2.35 13.49 -10.82
CA TYR A 704 2.47 12.12 -10.33
C TYR A 704 3.90 11.65 -10.64
N PRO A 705 4.83 11.63 -9.68
CA PRO A 705 6.21 11.23 -9.96
C PRO A 705 6.30 9.73 -10.30
N PHE A 706 7.37 9.34 -11.00
CA PHE A 706 7.79 7.93 -10.97
C PHE A 706 8.41 7.65 -9.60
N LEU A 707 8.09 6.48 -9.03
CA LEU A 707 8.65 6.06 -7.75
C LEU A 707 9.88 5.17 -7.99
N LEU A 708 10.85 5.26 -7.05
CA LEU A 708 12.11 4.51 -7.07
C LEU A 708 12.20 3.61 -5.84
N PRO A 709 12.61 2.34 -5.98
CA PRO A 709 12.87 1.49 -4.82
C PRO A 709 14.17 1.92 -4.13
N LYS A 710 14.20 1.86 -2.80
CA LYS A 710 15.43 1.96 -2.02
C LYS A 710 16.27 0.69 -2.18
N SER A 711 17.58 0.86 -2.22
CA SER A 711 18.55 -0.22 -2.44
C SER A 711 18.62 -1.16 -1.24
N GLN A 712 18.42 -2.47 -1.43
CA GLN A 712 18.43 -3.52 -0.40
C GLN A 712 19.63 -3.48 0.58
N GLN A 713 20.72 -2.80 0.23
CA GLN A 713 21.88 -2.58 1.11
C GLN A 713 21.54 -1.78 2.37
N THR A 714 20.67 -0.76 2.27
CA THR A 714 20.31 0.10 3.41
C THR A 714 19.11 -0.45 4.21
N ALA A 715 18.67 -1.68 3.96
CA ALA A 715 17.40 -2.20 4.47
C ALA A 715 17.39 -2.42 5.98
N ASN A 716 18.56 -2.61 6.57
CA ASN A 716 18.71 -2.85 7.99
C ASN A 716 18.78 -1.54 8.79
N GLU A 717 18.79 -0.37 8.13
CA GLU A 717 18.81 0.94 8.78
C GLU A 717 17.39 1.39 9.18
N LEU A 718 16.84 0.72 10.18
CA LEU A 718 15.48 0.96 10.65
C LEU A 718 15.41 2.20 11.55
N LYS A 719 14.73 3.25 11.08
CA LYS A 719 14.46 4.49 11.84
C LYS A 719 13.31 4.33 12.85
N TYR A 720 12.42 3.37 12.62
CA TYR A 720 11.28 3.02 13.46
C TYR A 720 11.10 1.51 13.43
N GLN A 721 10.76 0.93 14.59
CA GLN A 721 10.43 -0.48 14.73
C GLN A 721 9.11 -0.58 15.47
N VAL A 722 8.23 -1.46 14.99
CA VAL A 722 7.00 -1.77 15.71
C VAL A 722 7.36 -2.56 16.97
N PRO A 723 6.81 -2.20 18.14
CA PRO A 723 7.08 -2.90 19.40
C PRO A 723 6.59 -4.35 19.33
N GLU A 724 7.30 -5.23 20.04
CA GLU A 724 6.99 -6.68 20.17
C GLU A 724 7.13 -7.50 18.86
N ALA A 725 7.75 -6.94 17.83
CA ALA A 725 8.14 -7.73 16.67
C ALA A 725 9.22 -8.75 17.03
N VAL A 726 9.12 -9.95 16.44
CA VAL A 726 10.04 -11.07 16.65
C VAL A 726 10.77 -11.39 15.35
N HIS A 727 11.97 -11.97 15.46
CA HIS A 727 12.73 -12.39 14.29
C HIS A 727 12.21 -13.71 13.72
N ALA A 728 12.01 -13.74 12.41
CA ALA A 728 11.60 -14.92 11.66
C ALA A 728 12.14 -14.88 10.23
N THR A 729 12.01 -15.99 9.51
CA THR A 729 12.24 -16.02 8.07
C THR A 729 10.95 -15.64 7.35
N VAL A 730 11.00 -14.59 6.53
CA VAL A 730 9.82 -14.04 5.83
C VAL A 730 10.01 -14.08 4.33
N GLN A 731 8.98 -14.42 3.57
CA GLN A 731 8.96 -14.23 2.12
C GLN A 731 7.66 -13.55 1.71
N VAL A 732 7.77 -12.51 0.88
CA VAL A 732 6.61 -11.86 0.27
C VAL A 732 6.14 -12.69 -0.93
N ILE A 733 4.83 -12.88 -1.07
CA ILE A 733 4.17 -13.66 -2.11
C ILE A 733 2.95 -12.88 -2.60
N ARG A 734 2.54 -13.07 -3.86
CA ARG A 734 1.46 -12.28 -4.46
C ARG A 734 0.69 -13.02 -5.56
N SER A 735 -0.49 -12.48 -5.84
CA SER A 735 -1.26 -12.73 -7.05
C SER A 735 -1.20 -11.49 -7.93
N SER A 736 -0.70 -11.61 -9.15
CA SER A 736 -0.54 -10.46 -10.06
C SER A 736 -0.48 -10.91 -11.51
N ALA A 737 -0.91 -10.04 -12.44
CA ALA A 737 -0.91 -10.31 -13.88
C ALA A 737 -0.64 -9.06 -14.71
N ASP A 738 -0.73 -9.21 -16.03
CA ASP A 738 -0.51 -8.13 -17.00
C ASP A 738 -1.48 -6.95 -16.78
N TRP A 739 -2.77 -7.24 -16.51
CA TRP A 739 -3.76 -6.18 -16.30
C TRP A 739 -3.50 -5.37 -15.00
N SER A 740 -2.93 -6.00 -13.97
CA SER A 740 -2.79 -5.40 -12.64
C SER A 740 -1.41 -4.79 -12.36
N ALA A 741 -0.33 -5.34 -12.92
CA ALA A 741 1.05 -4.87 -12.72
C ALA A 741 1.90 -4.83 -14.00
N GLY A 742 1.32 -5.16 -15.17
CA GLY A 742 2.03 -5.15 -16.45
C GLY A 742 3.12 -6.23 -16.57
N ILE A 743 2.96 -7.38 -15.91
CA ILE A 743 3.90 -8.51 -16.02
C ILE A 743 3.41 -9.51 -17.08
N LYS A 744 4.33 -9.95 -17.96
CA LYS A 744 4.03 -10.84 -19.09
C LYS A 744 3.42 -12.18 -18.67
N TYR A 745 3.95 -12.75 -17.60
CA TYR A 745 3.47 -13.99 -17.00
C TYR A 745 2.80 -13.64 -15.68
N HIS A 746 1.63 -14.20 -15.42
CA HIS A 746 0.99 -14.02 -14.13
C HIS A 746 1.83 -14.69 -13.03
N GLU A 747 1.71 -14.18 -11.82
CA GLU A 747 2.30 -14.73 -10.63
C GLU A 747 1.17 -15.21 -9.72
N GLU A 748 1.26 -16.46 -9.27
CA GLU A 748 0.33 -17.12 -8.35
C GLU A 748 1.09 -17.69 -7.14
N SER A 749 2.11 -16.97 -6.66
CA SER A 749 3.02 -17.46 -5.62
C SER A 749 2.32 -17.68 -4.27
N ILE A 750 1.17 -17.04 -4.04
CA ILE A 750 0.30 -17.31 -2.88
C ILE A 750 -0.29 -18.72 -2.96
N HIS A 751 -0.90 -19.09 -4.08
CA HIS A 751 -1.51 -20.41 -4.28
C HIS A 751 -0.45 -21.51 -4.10
N ASN A 752 0.70 -21.35 -4.73
CA ASN A 752 1.83 -22.30 -4.61
C ASN A 752 2.31 -22.45 -3.15
N ALA A 753 2.37 -21.35 -2.39
CA ALA A 753 2.75 -21.39 -0.98
C ALA A 753 1.70 -22.12 -0.13
N TYR A 754 0.40 -21.84 -0.32
CA TYR A 754 -0.69 -22.54 0.36
C TYR A 754 -0.62 -24.06 0.15
N ILE A 755 -0.52 -24.50 -1.11
CA ILE A 755 -0.41 -25.93 -1.45
C ILE A 755 0.81 -26.55 -0.78
N SER A 756 1.98 -25.92 -0.92
CA SER A 756 3.22 -26.44 -0.36
C SER A 756 3.16 -26.56 1.17
N VAL A 757 2.61 -25.57 1.89
CA VAL A 757 2.49 -25.65 3.35
C VAL A 757 1.53 -26.77 3.78
N ILE A 758 0.39 -26.93 3.10
CA ILE A 758 -0.57 -27.99 3.40
C ILE A 758 0.05 -29.37 3.18
N GLU A 759 0.69 -29.60 2.03
CA GLU A 759 1.32 -30.88 1.69
C GLU A 759 2.44 -31.27 2.66
N ASN A 760 3.21 -30.29 3.14
CA ASN A 760 4.36 -30.50 4.03
C ASN A 760 4.01 -30.47 5.53
N SER A 761 2.79 -30.07 5.90
CA SER A 761 2.33 -30.07 7.30
C SER A 761 2.40 -31.48 7.91
N LYS A 762 2.61 -31.59 9.23
CA LYS A 762 2.85 -32.85 9.95
C LYS A 762 1.76 -33.17 10.96
N HIS A 763 1.27 -32.15 11.67
CA HIS A 763 0.41 -32.29 12.85
C HIS A 763 -0.94 -31.62 12.66
N TYR A 764 -0.97 -30.37 12.23
CA TYR A 764 -2.25 -29.70 11.97
C TYR A 764 -2.13 -28.52 11.02
N ILE A 765 -3.30 -28.14 10.50
CA ILE A 765 -3.50 -26.86 9.83
C ILE A 765 -4.68 -26.12 10.47
N TYR A 766 -4.52 -24.82 10.68
CA TYR A 766 -5.55 -23.91 11.17
C TYR A 766 -5.78 -22.83 10.11
N ILE A 767 -7.02 -22.70 9.64
CA ILE A 767 -7.42 -21.79 8.58
C ILE A 767 -8.54 -20.89 9.10
N GLU A 768 -8.33 -19.59 9.00
CA GLU A 768 -9.43 -18.60 9.05
C GLU A 768 -9.51 -17.92 7.68
N ASN A 769 -10.65 -18.02 7.02
CA ASN A 769 -10.82 -17.40 5.70
C ASN A 769 -12.23 -16.87 5.46
N GLN A 770 -12.35 -15.75 4.75
CA GLN A 770 -13.65 -15.18 4.36
C GLN A 770 -14.42 -16.08 3.37
N PHE A 771 -13.70 -16.76 2.48
CA PHE A 771 -14.27 -17.70 1.51
C PHE A 771 -13.55 -19.03 1.56
N PHE A 772 -14.27 -20.09 1.19
CA PHE A 772 -13.70 -21.44 1.15
C PHE A 772 -14.22 -22.17 -0.10
N ILE A 773 -13.82 -21.65 -1.26
CA ILE A 773 -14.21 -22.10 -2.60
C ILE A 773 -12.99 -22.76 -3.27
N SER A 774 -13.02 -24.08 -3.36
CA SER A 774 -11.92 -24.89 -3.90
C SER A 774 -12.44 -26.24 -4.43
N CYS A 775 -11.58 -27.27 -4.43
CA CYS A 775 -11.81 -28.59 -5.01
C CYS A 775 -12.04 -28.48 -6.52
N ALA A 776 -10.92 -28.54 -7.25
CA ALA A 776 -10.90 -28.29 -8.68
C ALA A 776 -11.77 -29.31 -9.43
N ASP A 777 -12.55 -28.84 -10.39
CA ASP A 777 -13.21 -29.68 -11.41
C ASP A 777 -12.69 -29.42 -12.82
N ASP A 778 -11.63 -28.59 -12.92
CA ASP A 778 -11.01 -28.13 -14.17
C ASP A 778 -12.02 -27.55 -15.17
N LYS A 779 -13.14 -26.99 -14.66
CA LYS A 779 -14.21 -26.38 -15.45
C LYS A 779 -14.63 -25.04 -14.88
N VAL A 780 -15.03 -25.02 -13.61
CA VAL A 780 -15.60 -23.84 -12.93
C VAL A 780 -14.70 -23.38 -11.79
N VAL A 781 -14.11 -24.33 -11.07
CA VAL A 781 -13.15 -24.08 -9.98
C VAL A 781 -11.82 -24.76 -10.32
N TRP A 782 -10.72 -24.03 -10.16
CA TRP A 782 -9.39 -24.43 -10.65
C TRP A 782 -8.33 -24.57 -9.55
N ASN A 783 -8.43 -23.79 -8.45
CA ASN A 783 -7.47 -23.86 -7.36
C ASN A 783 -7.56 -25.20 -6.60
N LYS A 784 -6.43 -25.70 -6.10
CA LYS A 784 -6.31 -27.06 -5.56
C LYS A 784 -6.16 -27.13 -4.04
N ILE A 785 -6.51 -26.05 -3.33
CA ILE A 785 -6.31 -25.96 -1.86
C ILE A 785 -7.15 -27.02 -1.13
N GLY A 786 -8.43 -27.16 -1.47
CA GLY A 786 -9.32 -28.18 -0.92
C GLY A 786 -8.86 -29.60 -1.24
N ASP A 787 -8.32 -29.82 -2.44
CA ASP A 787 -7.75 -31.11 -2.84
C ASP A 787 -6.51 -31.46 -2.03
N ALA A 788 -5.60 -30.49 -1.83
CA ALA A 788 -4.42 -30.67 -0.99
C ALA A 788 -4.79 -30.99 0.47
N ILE A 789 -5.83 -30.33 1.02
CA ILE A 789 -6.35 -30.63 2.37
C ILE A 789 -6.87 -32.06 2.44
N ALA A 790 -7.75 -32.46 1.51
CA ALA A 790 -8.32 -33.80 1.48
C ALA A 790 -7.22 -34.86 1.35
N GLN A 791 -6.28 -34.68 0.41
CA GLN A 791 -5.15 -35.60 0.22
C GLN A 791 -4.24 -35.68 1.45
N ARG A 792 -3.99 -34.54 2.12
CA ARG A 792 -3.17 -34.52 3.34
C ARG A 792 -3.83 -35.26 4.49
N ILE A 793 -5.14 -35.13 4.67
CA ILE A 793 -5.92 -35.90 5.66
C ILE A 793 -5.87 -37.39 5.32
N LEU A 794 -6.14 -37.76 4.06
CA LEU A 794 -6.11 -39.16 3.60
C LEU A 794 -4.73 -39.79 3.84
N LYS A 795 -3.65 -39.04 3.60
CA LYS A 795 -2.29 -39.48 3.91
C LYS A 795 -2.11 -39.76 5.41
N ALA A 796 -2.52 -38.85 6.29
CA ALA A 796 -2.47 -39.08 7.74
C ALA A 796 -3.29 -40.31 8.15
N HIS A 797 -4.48 -40.50 7.56
CA HIS A 797 -5.32 -41.67 7.82
C HIS A 797 -4.61 -42.98 7.45
N ARG A 798 -4.05 -43.06 6.24
CA ARG A 798 -3.32 -44.24 5.76
C ARG A 798 -2.06 -44.53 6.57
N GLU A 799 -1.37 -43.48 7.04
CA GLU A 799 -0.19 -43.59 7.90
C GLU A 799 -0.55 -43.82 9.39
N ASN A 800 -1.84 -43.89 9.74
CA ASN A 800 -2.33 -43.93 11.12
C ASN A 800 -1.72 -42.85 12.03
N LYS A 801 -1.53 -41.64 11.49
CA LYS A 801 -1.02 -40.48 12.21
C LYS A 801 -2.14 -39.56 12.64
N ARG A 802 -1.95 -38.94 13.81
CA ARG A 802 -2.83 -37.87 14.28
C ARG A 802 -2.59 -36.62 13.44
N PHE A 803 -3.66 -36.11 12.85
CA PHE A 803 -3.63 -34.88 12.07
C PHE A 803 -4.96 -34.14 12.19
N ARG A 804 -4.94 -32.83 12.41
CA ARG A 804 -6.17 -32.02 12.56
C ARG A 804 -6.21 -30.87 11.55
N VAL A 805 -7.42 -30.55 11.09
CA VAL A 805 -7.71 -29.43 10.21
C VAL A 805 -8.84 -28.62 10.83
N TYR A 806 -8.55 -27.37 11.15
CA TYR A 806 -9.52 -26.42 11.68
C TYR A 806 -9.83 -25.39 10.60
N VAL A 807 -11.10 -25.25 10.25
CA VAL A 807 -11.57 -24.28 9.25
C VAL A 807 -12.61 -23.37 9.90
N VAL A 808 -12.28 -22.09 10.00
CA VAL A 808 -13.17 -21.05 10.53
C VAL A 808 -13.52 -20.09 9.39
N ILE A 809 -14.81 -20.02 9.05
CA ILE A 809 -15.34 -19.21 7.95
C ILE A 809 -16.56 -18.42 8.43
N PRO A 810 -16.95 -17.31 7.78
CA PRO A 810 -18.13 -16.59 8.19
C PRO A 810 -19.38 -17.46 7.98
N LEU A 811 -20.33 -17.41 8.92
CA LEU A 811 -21.58 -18.19 8.85
C LEU A 811 -22.39 -17.85 7.59
N LEU A 812 -22.33 -16.58 7.16
CA LEU A 812 -22.94 -16.10 5.91
C LEU A 812 -21.94 -15.23 5.15
N PRO A 813 -21.96 -15.24 3.80
CA PRO A 813 -21.24 -14.27 2.99
C PRO A 813 -21.64 -12.82 3.32
N GLY A 814 -20.69 -11.90 3.26
CA GLY A 814 -20.89 -10.48 3.64
C GLY A 814 -21.44 -9.64 2.50
N PHE A 815 -22.66 -9.96 2.05
CA PHE A 815 -23.39 -9.21 1.03
C PHE A 815 -24.76 -8.81 1.57
N GLU A 816 -25.27 -7.65 1.14
CA GLU A 816 -26.63 -7.23 1.48
C GLU A 816 -27.64 -8.26 0.97
N GLY A 817 -28.54 -8.69 1.84
CA GLY A 817 -29.62 -9.60 1.47
C GLY A 817 -30.37 -10.11 2.68
N ASP A 818 -31.69 -10.09 2.61
CA ASP A 818 -32.54 -10.61 3.68
C ASP A 818 -32.45 -12.14 3.75
N ILE A 819 -31.70 -12.64 4.73
CA ILE A 819 -31.54 -14.08 4.94
C ILE A 819 -32.86 -14.78 5.29
N SER A 820 -33.86 -14.04 5.80
CA SER A 820 -35.18 -14.60 6.12
C SER A 820 -35.96 -15.06 4.88
N THR A 821 -35.62 -14.52 3.71
CA THR A 821 -36.16 -14.97 2.41
C THR A 821 -35.20 -15.90 1.65
N GLY A 822 -34.13 -16.36 2.30
CA GLY A 822 -33.08 -17.19 1.70
C GLY A 822 -31.86 -16.40 1.23
N GLY A 823 -31.82 -15.08 1.48
CA GLY A 823 -30.73 -14.19 1.09
C GLY A 823 -30.83 -13.66 -0.35
N GLY A 824 -29.91 -12.77 -0.73
CA GLY A 824 -29.77 -12.30 -2.11
C GLY A 824 -29.08 -13.33 -3.03
N SER A 825 -29.26 -13.22 -4.34
CA SER A 825 -28.69 -14.16 -5.32
C SER A 825 -27.14 -14.26 -5.24
N ALA A 826 -26.45 -13.16 -4.94
CA ALA A 826 -25.01 -13.16 -4.71
C ALA A 826 -24.63 -14.00 -3.47
N LEU A 827 -25.37 -13.83 -2.37
CA LEU A 827 -25.17 -14.58 -1.14
C LEU A 827 -25.38 -16.09 -1.39
N GLN A 828 -26.45 -16.47 -2.08
CA GLN A 828 -26.73 -17.87 -2.43
C GLN A 828 -25.66 -18.48 -3.34
N ALA A 829 -25.19 -17.74 -4.35
CA ALA A 829 -24.14 -18.20 -5.26
C ALA A 829 -22.83 -18.52 -4.53
N ILE A 830 -22.42 -17.66 -3.58
CA ILE A 830 -21.24 -17.93 -2.76
C ILE A 830 -21.48 -19.13 -1.83
N MET A 831 -22.65 -19.22 -1.20
CA MET A 831 -23.00 -20.37 -0.36
C MET A 831 -22.93 -21.68 -1.13
N HIS A 832 -23.43 -21.71 -2.38
CA HIS A 832 -23.33 -22.87 -3.26
C HIS A 832 -21.88 -23.37 -3.34
N PHE A 833 -20.93 -22.49 -3.65
CA PHE A 833 -19.53 -22.86 -3.84
C PHE A 833 -18.79 -23.20 -2.54
N ASN A 834 -19.12 -22.54 -1.43
CA ASN A 834 -18.62 -22.93 -0.10
C ASN A 834 -19.08 -24.35 0.25
N TYR A 835 -20.38 -24.65 0.09
CA TYR A 835 -20.90 -25.99 0.36
C TYR A 835 -20.37 -27.04 -0.62
N ARG A 836 -20.20 -26.70 -1.90
CA ARG A 836 -19.57 -27.57 -2.91
C ARG A 836 -18.17 -28.00 -2.49
N THR A 837 -17.42 -27.09 -1.86
CA THR A 837 -16.07 -27.38 -1.36
C THR A 837 -16.11 -28.22 -0.09
N MET A 838 -16.98 -27.87 0.87
CA MET A 838 -17.03 -28.55 2.16
C MET A 838 -17.66 -29.95 2.05
N CYS A 839 -18.90 -30.07 1.56
CA CYS A 839 -19.72 -31.26 1.80
C CYS A 839 -20.73 -31.66 0.71
N ARG A 840 -20.96 -30.85 -0.33
CA ARG A 840 -21.95 -31.13 -1.39
C ARG A 840 -21.27 -31.59 -2.68
N GLY A 841 -21.51 -32.83 -3.08
CA GLY A 841 -20.93 -33.45 -4.27
C GLY A 841 -19.71 -34.33 -3.95
N GLU A 842 -19.37 -35.21 -4.88
CA GLU A 842 -18.31 -36.22 -4.71
C GLU A 842 -16.91 -35.59 -4.59
N ASN A 843 -16.69 -34.46 -5.29
CA ASN A 843 -15.42 -33.72 -5.24
C ASN A 843 -15.26 -32.88 -3.96
N SER A 844 -16.30 -32.72 -3.14
CA SER A 844 -16.18 -31.99 -1.87
C SER A 844 -15.18 -32.67 -0.93
N ILE A 845 -14.56 -31.93 -0.01
CA ILE A 845 -13.62 -32.50 0.97
C ILE A 845 -14.27 -33.68 1.72
N LEU A 846 -15.48 -33.49 2.26
CA LEU A 846 -16.17 -34.59 2.95
C LEU A 846 -16.59 -35.72 2.00
N GLY A 847 -16.88 -35.43 0.73
CA GLY A 847 -17.14 -36.44 -0.30
C GLY A 847 -15.93 -37.34 -0.52
N GLN A 848 -14.75 -36.74 -0.73
CA GLN A 848 -13.47 -37.43 -0.88
C GLN A 848 -13.12 -38.26 0.36
N LEU A 849 -13.29 -37.70 1.57
CA LEU A 849 -12.94 -38.40 2.82
C LEU A 849 -13.88 -39.57 3.16
N LYS A 850 -15.14 -39.54 2.71
CA LYS A 850 -16.11 -40.63 2.96
C LYS A 850 -15.76 -41.93 2.21
N THR A 851 -14.89 -41.87 1.21
CA THR A 851 -14.46 -43.06 0.44
C THR A 851 -13.67 -44.08 1.28
N GLU A 852 -12.95 -43.64 2.32
CA GLU A 852 -12.15 -44.50 3.22
C GLU A 852 -12.93 -45.03 4.46
N GLY A 853 -14.24 -44.75 4.51
CA GLY A 853 -15.16 -45.22 5.55
C GLY A 853 -16.09 -44.14 6.09
N LYS A 854 -17.34 -44.51 6.36
CA LYS A 854 -18.36 -43.61 6.93
C LYS A 854 -17.88 -43.07 8.29
N ASN A 855 -17.98 -41.75 8.47
CA ASN A 855 -17.76 -41.01 9.74
C ASN A 855 -16.32 -40.92 10.28
N LYS A 856 -15.30 -41.51 9.66
CA LYS A 856 -13.91 -41.37 10.12
C LYS A 856 -13.37 -39.93 10.00
N TRP A 857 -13.89 -39.15 9.05
CA TRP A 857 -13.49 -37.76 8.79
C TRP A 857 -13.65 -36.84 10.00
N ILE A 858 -14.57 -37.15 10.92
CA ILE A 858 -14.86 -36.36 12.12
C ILE A 858 -13.62 -36.24 13.01
N ASN A 859 -12.71 -37.21 12.95
CA ASN A 859 -11.44 -37.15 13.69
C ASN A 859 -10.41 -36.21 13.04
N TYR A 860 -10.59 -35.74 11.81
CA TYR A 860 -9.53 -35.03 11.09
C TYR A 860 -9.87 -33.58 10.78
N VAL A 861 -11.13 -33.24 10.55
CA VAL A 861 -11.51 -31.90 10.10
C VAL A 861 -12.73 -31.36 10.85
N SER A 862 -12.68 -30.07 11.20
CA SER A 862 -13.78 -29.32 11.81
C SER A 862 -14.02 -28.03 11.04
N PHE A 863 -15.29 -27.80 10.66
CA PHE A 863 -15.75 -26.55 10.05
C PHE A 863 -16.59 -25.78 11.06
N CYS A 864 -16.22 -24.53 11.31
CA CYS A 864 -16.85 -23.67 12.30
C CYS A 864 -17.08 -22.26 11.74
N GLY A 865 -17.98 -21.52 12.38
CA GLY A 865 -18.09 -20.07 12.25
C GLY A 865 -18.04 -19.40 13.61
N LEU A 866 -18.26 -18.09 13.64
CA LEU A 866 -18.25 -17.30 14.88
C LEU A 866 -19.58 -16.55 15.08
N ARG A 867 -20.07 -16.52 16.31
CA ARG A 867 -21.31 -15.83 16.70
C ARG A 867 -21.22 -15.30 18.12
N THR A 868 -21.87 -14.16 18.38
CA THR A 868 -21.98 -13.58 19.72
C THR A 868 -23.40 -13.08 20.00
N TYR A 869 -23.63 -12.63 21.22
CA TYR A 869 -24.89 -12.01 21.67
C TYR A 869 -24.62 -10.83 22.59
N ALA A 870 -25.63 -9.98 22.75
CA ALA A 870 -25.62 -8.87 23.69
C ALA A 870 -27.06 -8.51 24.09
N GLU A 871 -27.17 -7.60 25.05
CA GLU A 871 -28.40 -6.88 25.32
C GLU A 871 -28.38 -5.53 24.59
N LEU A 872 -29.48 -5.20 23.90
CA LEU A 872 -29.67 -3.92 23.22
C LEU A 872 -31.06 -3.36 23.57
N GLU A 873 -31.09 -2.26 24.32
CA GLU A 873 -32.33 -1.62 24.78
C GLU A 873 -33.29 -2.62 25.45
N GLY A 874 -32.79 -3.43 26.39
CA GLY A 874 -33.56 -4.43 27.12
C GLY A 874 -33.92 -5.70 26.32
N ARG A 875 -33.44 -5.83 25.07
CA ARG A 875 -33.71 -6.99 24.21
C ARG A 875 -32.44 -7.80 23.98
N LEU A 876 -32.56 -9.12 24.09
CA LEU A 876 -31.47 -10.02 23.72
C LEU A 876 -31.34 -10.06 22.19
N VAL A 877 -30.14 -9.75 21.70
CA VAL A 877 -29.81 -9.76 20.26
C VAL A 877 -28.60 -10.65 20.01
N THR A 878 -28.54 -11.24 18.81
CA THR A 878 -27.38 -12.02 18.34
C THR A 878 -27.00 -11.59 16.94
N GLU A 879 -25.70 -11.65 16.65
CA GLU A 879 -25.18 -11.50 15.30
C GLU A 879 -23.97 -12.41 15.09
N LEU A 880 -23.73 -12.83 13.84
CA LEU A 880 -22.50 -13.51 13.47
C LEU A 880 -21.31 -12.55 13.62
N ILE A 881 -20.15 -13.07 13.99
CA ILE A 881 -18.90 -12.34 13.89
C ILE A 881 -18.34 -12.60 12.50
N TYR A 882 -18.12 -11.55 11.73
CA TYR A 882 -17.73 -11.68 10.34
C TYR A 882 -16.24 -12.01 10.23
N VAL A 883 -15.93 -13.26 9.91
CA VAL A 883 -14.57 -13.73 9.66
C VAL A 883 -14.11 -13.21 8.30
N HIS A 884 -13.34 -12.13 8.33
CA HIS A 884 -12.69 -11.55 7.17
C HIS A 884 -11.21 -11.93 7.06
N SER A 885 -10.66 -12.66 8.04
CA SER A 885 -9.30 -13.19 8.03
C SER A 885 -8.93 -13.87 6.70
N LYS A 886 -7.63 -13.88 6.36
CA LYS A 886 -7.04 -14.75 5.34
C LYS A 886 -5.73 -15.34 5.87
N LEU A 887 -5.89 -16.29 6.78
CA LEU A 887 -4.84 -16.85 7.61
C LEU A 887 -4.73 -18.37 7.39
N LEU A 888 -3.49 -18.85 7.30
CA LEU A 888 -3.15 -20.27 7.47
C LEU A 888 -2.01 -20.40 8.48
N ILE A 889 -2.14 -21.29 9.46
CA ILE A 889 -1.08 -21.72 10.37
C ILE A 889 -0.88 -23.21 10.22
N ALA A 890 0.37 -23.66 10.14
CA ALA A 890 0.74 -25.06 10.14
C ALA A 890 1.75 -25.36 11.25
N ASP A 891 1.48 -26.43 12.00
CA ASP A 891 2.40 -27.06 12.96
C ASP A 891 3.06 -26.11 13.98
N ASP A 892 2.41 -25.01 14.35
CA ASP A 892 2.96 -23.94 15.20
C ASP A 892 4.35 -23.46 14.74
N ASN A 893 4.68 -23.48 13.44
CA ASN A 893 5.98 -22.99 12.97
C ASN A 893 5.94 -22.23 11.63
N THR A 894 4.83 -22.33 10.90
CA THR A 894 4.67 -21.68 9.59
C THR A 894 3.32 -20.98 9.53
N VAL A 895 3.33 -19.72 9.09
CA VAL A 895 2.13 -18.88 8.98
C VAL A 895 2.07 -18.22 7.60
N ILE A 896 0.89 -18.13 7.00
CA ILE A 896 0.59 -17.28 5.85
C ILE A 896 -0.47 -16.26 6.26
N ILE A 897 -0.18 -14.97 6.10
CA ILE A 897 -1.10 -13.85 6.35
C ILE A 897 -1.14 -12.95 5.11
N GLY A 898 -2.33 -12.55 4.66
CA GLY A 898 -2.46 -11.64 3.54
C GLY A 898 -3.89 -11.22 3.23
N SER A 899 -4.13 -10.86 1.98
CA SER A 899 -5.44 -10.44 1.47
C SER A 899 -6.18 -11.54 0.69
N ALA A 900 -5.48 -12.60 0.28
CA ALA A 900 -5.99 -13.63 -0.63
C ALA A 900 -6.97 -14.60 0.03
N ASN A 901 -8.20 -14.61 -0.46
CA ASN A 901 -9.21 -15.57 -0.03
C ASN A 901 -8.95 -16.96 -0.62
N ILE A 902 -9.49 -18.02 0.00
CA ILE A 902 -9.49 -19.35 -0.63
C ILE A 902 -10.61 -19.38 -1.67
N ASN A 903 -10.29 -18.87 -2.87
CA ASN A 903 -11.10 -18.86 -4.07
C ASN A 903 -10.20 -18.63 -5.31
N ASP A 904 -10.69 -18.91 -6.51
CA ASP A 904 -9.95 -18.72 -7.75
C ASP A 904 -9.65 -17.24 -8.02
N ARG A 905 -10.58 -16.35 -7.64
CA ARG A 905 -10.40 -14.89 -7.72
C ARG A 905 -9.08 -14.42 -7.11
N SER A 906 -8.72 -14.96 -5.96
CA SER A 906 -7.50 -14.58 -5.25
C SER A 906 -6.30 -15.43 -5.64
N MET A 907 -6.51 -16.73 -5.90
CA MET A 907 -5.42 -17.71 -5.98
C MET A 907 -4.80 -17.85 -7.38
N LEU A 908 -5.56 -17.61 -8.46
CA LEU A 908 -5.06 -17.89 -9.82
C LEU A 908 -4.08 -16.86 -10.39
N GLY A 909 -3.83 -15.74 -9.70
CA GLY A 909 -2.93 -14.66 -10.16
C GLY A 909 -3.48 -13.80 -11.32
N LYS A 910 -4.29 -14.38 -12.20
CA LYS A 910 -4.85 -13.75 -13.41
C LYS A 910 -6.09 -12.88 -13.14
N ARG A 911 -6.70 -13.05 -11.96
CA ARG A 911 -7.93 -12.37 -11.52
C ARG A 911 -7.56 -11.19 -10.62
N ASP A 912 -7.97 -11.16 -9.36
CA ASP A 912 -7.68 -10.04 -8.44
C ASP A 912 -6.18 -9.98 -8.12
N SER A 913 -5.66 -8.78 -7.87
CA SER A 913 -4.33 -8.65 -7.30
C SER A 913 -4.37 -8.77 -5.78
N GLU A 914 -3.44 -9.56 -5.23
CA GLU A 914 -3.39 -9.91 -3.82
C GLU A 914 -1.95 -9.91 -3.31
N MET A 915 -1.77 -9.72 -2.00
CA MET A 915 -0.47 -9.80 -1.32
C MET A 915 -0.59 -10.68 -0.09
N ALA A 916 0.44 -11.47 0.18
CA ALA A 916 0.60 -12.17 1.44
C ALA A 916 2.09 -12.24 1.84
N ILE A 917 2.32 -12.58 3.10
CA ILE A 917 3.63 -13.00 3.59
C ILE A 917 3.52 -14.44 4.09
N ILE A 918 4.57 -15.23 3.84
CA ILE A 918 4.81 -16.47 4.56
C ILE A 918 5.91 -16.22 5.60
N VAL A 919 5.63 -16.57 6.85
CA VAL A 919 6.53 -16.46 7.99
C VAL A 919 6.85 -17.86 8.48
N GLN A 920 8.14 -18.16 8.62
CA GLN A 920 8.65 -19.40 9.17
C GLN A 920 9.54 -19.06 10.36
N ASP A 921 9.20 -19.63 11.51
CA ASP A 921 9.89 -19.36 12.74
C ASP A 921 11.35 -19.83 12.71
N THR A 922 12.22 -18.97 13.23
CA THR A 922 13.63 -19.30 13.50
C THR A 922 13.90 -19.43 15.01
N GLU A 923 13.14 -18.70 15.82
CA GLU A 923 13.14 -18.83 17.29
C GLU A 923 12.03 -19.79 17.73
N THR A 924 12.39 -20.76 18.57
CA THR A 924 11.44 -21.73 19.12
C THR A 924 11.25 -21.56 20.62
N VAL A 925 10.11 -22.04 21.11
CA VAL A 925 9.72 -22.12 22.51
C VAL A 925 9.27 -23.54 22.85
N PRO A 926 9.48 -24.01 24.10
CA PRO A 926 8.94 -25.28 24.54
C PRO A 926 7.41 -25.31 24.45
N SER A 927 6.88 -26.39 23.90
CA SER A 927 5.46 -26.61 23.65
C SER A 927 5.15 -28.11 23.75
N VAL A 928 3.88 -28.46 23.51
CA VAL A 928 3.40 -29.84 23.44
C VAL A 928 2.69 -30.07 22.11
N MET A 929 2.88 -31.24 21.52
CA MET A 929 2.18 -31.69 20.31
C MET A 929 1.84 -33.17 20.45
N ASP A 930 0.54 -33.48 20.54
CA ASP A 930 0.04 -34.83 20.82
C ASP A 930 0.60 -35.47 22.11
N GLY A 931 0.68 -34.67 23.17
CA GLY A 931 1.21 -35.07 24.47
C GLY A 931 2.73 -35.23 24.53
N ALA A 932 3.44 -35.07 23.42
CA ALA A 932 4.90 -35.11 23.36
C ALA A 932 5.52 -33.71 23.39
N ASP A 933 6.73 -33.61 23.94
CA ASP A 933 7.52 -32.38 23.90
C ASP A 933 7.74 -31.92 22.46
N TYR A 934 7.49 -30.64 22.20
CA TYR A 934 7.58 -30.04 20.88
C TYR A 934 8.27 -28.68 20.96
N SER A 935 9.11 -28.37 19.97
CA SER A 935 9.70 -27.03 19.82
C SER A 935 8.85 -26.22 18.85
N ALA A 936 7.92 -25.44 19.38
CA ALA A 936 7.03 -24.59 18.59
C ALA A 936 7.74 -23.29 18.20
N GLY A 937 7.39 -22.73 17.05
CA GLY A 937 7.82 -21.41 16.63
C GLY A 937 7.16 -20.30 17.43
N LYS A 938 7.94 -19.29 17.84
CA LYS A 938 7.47 -18.20 18.70
C LYS A 938 6.38 -17.34 18.04
N PHE A 939 6.52 -17.03 16.75
CA PHE A 939 5.54 -16.25 15.98
C PHE A 939 4.26 -17.05 15.76
N ALA A 940 4.38 -18.27 15.23
CA ALA A 940 3.23 -19.10 14.88
C ALA A 940 2.42 -19.56 16.10
N GLN A 941 3.10 -20.05 17.15
CA GLN A 941 2.42 -20.52 18.36
C GLN A 941 1.70 -19.39 19.09
N SER A 942 2.34 -18.22 19.24
CA SER A 942 1.72 -17.08 19.92
C SER A 942 0.47 -16.57 19.18
N LEU A 943 0.51 -16.54 17.84
CA LEU A 943 -0.66 -16.22 17.01
C LEU A 943 -1.76 -17.26 17.19
N ARG A 944 -1.43 -18.55 17.09
CA ARG A 944 -2.41 -19.64 17.21
C ARG A 944 -3.07 -19.66 18.59
N LEU A 945 -2.30 -19.49 19.65
CA LEU A 945 -2.81 -19.37 21.02
C LEU A 945 -3.72 -18.15 21.18
N ARG A 946 -3.38 -17.03 20.53
CA ARG A 946 -4.25 -15.85 20.50
C ARG A 946 -5.58 -16.12 19.80
N CYS A 947 -5.57 -16.74 18.62
CA CYS A 947 -6.79 -17.13 17.90
C CYS A 947 -7.65 -18.06 18.77
N PHE A 948 -7.07 -19.13 19.32
CA PHE A 948 -7.77 -20.08 20.19
C PHE A 948 -8.38 -19.40 21.41
N ARG A 949 -7.64 -18.49 22.06
CA ARG A 949 -8.16 -17.71 23.18
C ARG A 949 -9.42 -16.93 22.83
N VAL A 950 -9.38 -16.19 21.71
CA VAL A 950 -10.50 -15.35 21.27
C VAL A 950 -11.71 -16.22 20.93
N VAL A 951 -11.54 -17.26 20.10
CA VAL A 951 -12.68 -18.06 19.63
C VAL A 951 -13.25 -19.00 20.70
N LEU A 952 -12.45 -19.45 21.67
CA LEU A 952 -12.90 -20.37 22.74
C LEU A 952 -13.25 -19.67 24.06
N GLY A 953 -12.96 -18.37 24.22
CA GLY A 953 -13.28 -17.60 25.43
C GLY A 953 -12.53 -18.10 26.68
N GLY A 954 -11.21 -18.30 26.57
CA GLY A 954 -10.36 -18.72 27.69
C GLY A 954 -9.36 -17.65 28.16
N SER A 955 -8.64 -17.93 29.24
CA SER A 955 -7.54 -17.10 29.76
C SER A 955 -6.18 -17.54 29.21
N ASP A 956 -5.16 -16.67 29.29
CA ASP A 956 -3.78 -16.93 28.82
C ASP A 956 -3.08 -18.13 29.49
N LEU A 957 -3.60 -18.58 30.64
CA LEU A 957 -3.02 -19.65 31.45
C LEU A 957 -3.71 -21.01 31.28
N SER A 958 -4.67 -21.16 30.36
CA SER A 958 -5.41 -22.41 30.20
C SER A 958 -4.51 -23.51 29.59
N PRO A 959 -4.12 -24.56 30.36
CA PRO A 959 -3.24 -25.63 29.87
C PRO A 959 -3.86 -26.38 28.68
N GLU A 960 -5.19 -26.36 28.61
CA GLU A 960 -6.01 -27.02 27.60
C GLU A 960 -5.74 -26.52 26.18
N HIS A 961 -5.25 -25.30 26.01
CA HIS A 961 -4.99 -24.74 24.68
C HIS A 961 -3.58 -25.04 24.16
N GLN A 962 -2.67 -25.58 24.97
CA GLN A 962 -1.26 -25.71 24.57
C GLN A 962 -1.05 -26.71 23.44
N ASP A 963 -1.70 -27.87 23.52
CA ASP A 963 -1.60 -28.93 22.51
C ASP A 963 -2.77 -28.84 21.51
N PRO A 964 -2.51 -28.44 20.25
CA PRO A 964 -3.54 -28.20 19.27
C PRO A 964 -4.06 -29.49 18.60
N VAL A 965 -3.57 -30.69 18.94
CA VAL A 965 -3.94 -31.92 18.21
C VAL A 965 -4.46 -33.05 19.09
N CYS A 966 -4.16 -33.06 20.38
CA CYS A 966 -4.59 -34.14 21.25
C CYS A 966 -6.12 -34.33 21.25
N ASP A 967 -6.58 -35.57 21.44
CA ASP A 967 -8.01 -35.89 21.44
C ASP A 967 -8.80 -35.09 22.49
N LYS A 968 -8.20 -34.85 23.66
CA LYS A 968 -8.82 -34.05 24.71
C LYS A 968 -9.15 -32.65 24.21
N PHE A 969 -8.17 -31.94 23.65
CA PHE A 969 -8.41 -30.61 23.09
C PHE A 969 -9.41 -30.67 21.93
N PHE A 970 -9.18 -31.53 20.95
CA PHE A 970 -10.00 -31.56 19.74
C PHE A 970 -11.47 -31.91 20.04
N LYS A 971 -11.73 -32.94 20.85
CA LYS A 971 -13.08 -33.44 21.11
C LYS A 971 -13.77 -32.70 22.26
N GLU A 972 -13.10 -32.58 23.40
CA GLU A 972 -13.73 -32.07 24.64
C GLU A 972 -13.71 -30.54 24.73
N VAL A 973 -12.79 -29.87 24.04
CA VAL A 973 -12.70 -28.41 24.01
C VAL A 973 -13.27 -27.85 22.71
N TRP A 974 -12.65 -28.16 21.57
CA TRP A 974 -13.00 -27.53 20.28
C TRP A 974 -14.39 -27.96 19.79
N ILE A 975 -14.59 -29.26 19.52
CA ILE A 975 -15.87 -29.77 18.98
C ILE A 975 -17.02 -29.56 19.98
N SER A 976 -16.78 -29.88 21.26
CA SER A 976 -17.80 -29.68 22.32
C SER A 976 -18.24 -28.22 22.45
N THR A 977 -17.31 -27.27 22.40
CA THR A 977 -17.66 -25.83 22.45
C THR A 977 -18.44 -25.40 21.21
N ALA A 978 -17.98 -25.78 20.01
CA ALA A 978 -18.66 -25.46 18.76
C ALA A 978 -20.11 -25.99 18.73
N ALA A 979 -20.32 -27.25 19.14
CA ALA A 979 -21.64 -27.89 19.17
C ALA A 979 -22.54 -27.34 20.28
N ARG A 980 -22.00 -27.15 21.50
CA ARG A 980 -22.73 -26.55 22.63
C ARG A 980 -23.23 -25.16 22.28
N ASN A 981 -22.34 -24.30 21.77
CA ASN A 981 -22.69 -22.93 21.44
C ASN A 981 -23.74 -22.87 20.32
N ALA A 982 -23.56 -23.64 19.23
CA ALA A 982 -24.53 -23.71 18.14
C ALA A 982 -25.93 -24.13 18.64
N THR A 983 -25.99 -25.16 19.49
CA THR A 983 -27.25 -25.65 20.08
C THR A 983 -27.95 -24.57 20.91
N ILE A 984 -27.20 -23.83 21.73
CA ILE A 984 -27.76 -22.76 22.57
C ILE A 984 -28.25 -21.60 21.70
N PHE A 985 -27.47 -21.15 20.71
CA PHE A 985 -27.89 -20.07 19.81
C PHE A 985 -29.15 -20.45 19.03
N ASP A 986 -29.24 -21.67 18.50
CA ASP A 986 -30.44 -22.16 17.80
C ASP A 986 -31.66 -22.22 18.72
N LYS A 987 -31.48 -22.68 19.97
CA LYS A 987 -32.55 -22.76 20.98
C LYS A 987 -33.05 -21.37 21.39
N VAL A 988 -32.14 -20.43 21.63
CA VAL A 988 -32.48 -19.11 22.19
C VAL A 988 -33.02 -18.16 21.11
N PHE A 989 -32.32 -18.09 19.98
CA PHE A 989 -32.56 -17.06 18.97
C PHE A 989 -33.20 -17.57 17.68
N ARG A 990 -33.16 -18.90 17.44
CA ARG A 990 -33.52 -19.47 16.13
C ARG A 990 -32.79 -18.74 15.00
N CYS A 991 -31.48 -18.58 15.14
CA CYS A 991 -30.67 -17.84 14.17
C CYS A 991 -30.43 -18.65 12.89
N LEU A 992 -30.09 -17.94 11.81
CA LEU A 992 -29.71 -18.52 10.53
C LEU A 992 -28.20 -18.31 10.31
N PRO A 993 -27.53 -19.20 9.57
CA PRO A 993 -28.01 -20.48 9.01
C PRO A 993 -28.17 -21.57 10.10
N SER A 994 -29.00 -22.60 9.84
CA SER A 994 -29.23 -23.73 10.76
C SER A 994 -29.50 -25.03 10.00
N ASP A 995 -29.05 -26.17 10.55
CA ASP A 995 -29.30 -27.51 9.99
C ASP A 995 -30.78 -27.95 10.05
N GLN A 996 -31.61 -27.21 10.78
CA GLN A 996 -33.06 -27.43 10.85
C GLN A 996 -33.83 -26.91 9.63
N VAL A 997 -33.15 -26.20 8.72
CA VAL A 997 -33.77 -25.54 7.57
C VAL A 997 -33.11 -26.03 6.27
N ASN A 998 -33.72 -27.03 5.64
CA ASN A 998 -33.19 -27.69 4.45
C ASN A 998 -33.73 -27.10 3.13
N ASN A 999 -34.84 -26.34 3.18
CA ASN A 999 -35.46 -25.68 2.03
C ASN A 999 -36.14 -24.34 2.38
N LEU A 1000 -36.55 -23.57 1.38
CA LEU A 1000 -37.16 -22.25 1.52
C LEU A 1000 -38.57 -22.28 2.15
N THR A 1001 -39.24 -23.42 2.15
CA THR A 1001 -40.53 -23.59 2.84
C THR A 1001 -40.30 -23.72 4.34
N GLN A 1002 -39.38 -24.62 4.73
CA GLN A 1002 -38.96 -24.77 6.12
C GLN A 1002 -38.37 -23.48 6.69
N LEU A 1003 -37.68 -22.69 5.86
CA LEU A 1003 -37.16 -21.37 6.26
C LEU A 1003 -38.29 -20.43 6.70
N ARG A 1004 -39.35 -20.32 5.88
CA ARG A 1004 -40.52 -19.48 6.17
C ARG A 1004 -41.24 -19.92 7.45
N ASP A 1005 -41.35 -21.23 7.68
CA ASP A 1005 -41.96 -21.74 8.91
C ASP A 1005 -41.05 -21.54 10.13
N PHE A 1006 -39.73 -21.64 9.94
CA PHE A 1006 -38.73 -21.54 11.01
C PHE A 1006 -38.64 -20.13 11.61
N ILE A 1007 -38.73 -19.09 10.76
CA ILE A 1007 -38.64 -17.67 11.17
C ILE A 1007 -39.91 -17.18 11.86
N ASN A 1008 -41.08 -17.74 11.53
CA ASN A 1008 -42.37 -17.37 12.11
C ASN A 1008 -42.63 -18.01 13.47
N LYS A 1009 -41.80 -18.99 13.87
CA LYS A 1009 -41.90 -19.61 15.19
C LYS A 1009 -41.43 -18.65 16.28
N PRO A 1010 -42.10 -18.63 17.45
CA PRO A 1010 -41.66 -17.83 18.60
C PRO A 1010 -40.22 -18.13 19.01
N LYS A 1011 -39.53 -17.11 19.52
CA LYS A 1011 -38.13 -17.19 19.95
C LYS A 1011 -38.10 -17.13 21.47
N LEU A 1012 -37.31 -18.01 22.09
CA LEU A 1012 -37.15 -18.00 23.55
C LEU A 1012 -36.64 -16.65 24.06
N ALA A 1013 -35.76 -15.99 23.30
CA ALA A 1013 -35.28 -14.64 23.60
C ALA A 1013 -36.39 -13.58 23.75
N ASN A 1014 -37.53 -13.77 23.09
CA ASN A 1014 -38.68 -12.87 23.16
C ASN A 1014 -39.74 -13.37 24.16
N ASP A 1015 -40.01 -14.68 24.17
CA ASP A 1015 -41.09 -15.27 24.96
C ASP A 1015 -40.76 -15.36 26.46
N ASP A 1016 -39.51 -15.72 26.77
CA ASP A 1016 -39.01 -15.85 28.15
C ASP A 1016 -37.54 -15.37 28.22
N PRO A 1017 -37.33 -14.04 28.26
CA PRO A 1017 -35.99 -13.45 28.28
C PRO A 1017 -35.14 -13.88 29.49
N ALA A 1018 -35.77 -14.18 30.63
CA ALA A 1018 -35.06 -14.63 31.82
C ALA A 1018 -34.44 -16.01 31.62
N LYS A 1019 -35.22 -16.97 31.12
CA LYS A 1019 -34.73 -18.30 30.76
C LYS A 1019 -33.74 -18.27 29.60
N ALA A 1020 -33.96 -17.39 28.62
CA ALA A 1020 -33.00 -17.15 27.55
C ALA A 1020 -31.63 -16.71 28.10
N ALA A 1021 -31.62 -15.74 29.03
CA ALA A 1021 -30.40 -15.27 29.67
C ALA A 1021 -29.68 -16.38 30.47
N GLU A 1022 -30.42 -17.28 31.13
CA GLU A 1022 -29.83 -18.44 31.82
C GLU A 1022 -29.17 -19.45 30.87
N GLU A 1023 -29.79 -19.71 29.71
CA GLU A 1023 -29.18 -20.57 28.68
C GLU A 1023 -27.92 -19.94 28.10
N LEU A 1024 -27.94 -18.63 27.86
CA LEU A 1024 -26.82 -17.89 27.27
C LEU A 1024 -25.59 -17.82 28.19
N LYS A 1025 -25.75 -17.91 29.52
CA LYS A 1025 -24.62 -18.03 30.47
C LYS A 1025 -23.77 -19.28 30.24
N LYS A 1026 -24.28 -20.30 29.53
CA LYS A 1026 -23.55 -21.53 29.20
C LYS A 1026 -22.67 -21.40 27.95
N ILE A 1027 -22.81 -20.30 27.20
CA ILE A 1027 -21.94 -19.99 26.06
C ILE A 1027 -20.53 -19.68 26.57
N ARG A 1028 -19.53 -20.22 25.89
CA ARG A 1028 -18.12 -19.89 26.13
C ARG A 1028 -17.45 -19.62 24.79
N GLY A 1029 -16.80 -18.47 24.66
CA GLY A 1029 -16.21 -18.04 23.39
C GLY A 1029 -17.24 -17.76 22.30
N PHE A 1030 -16.75 -17.72 21.06
CA PHE A 1030 -17.53 -17.36 19.87
C PHE A 1030 -17.72 -18.51 18.90
N LEU A 1031 -16.95 -19.59 19.05
CA LEU A 1031 -16.93 -20.72 18.12
C LEU A 1031 -18.29 -21.42 18.08
N VAL A 1032 -18.84 -21.60 16.89
CA VAL A 1032 -20.05 -22.38 16.63
C VAL A 1032 -19.81 -23.35 15.49
N GLN A 1033 -20.42 -24.53 15.56
CA GLN A 1033 -20.35 -25.52 14.48
C GLN A 1033 -21.00 -24.97 13.20
N PHE A 1034 -20.37 -25.20 12.04
CA PHE A 1034 -20.94 -24.78 10.76
C PHE A 1034 -22.09 -25.72 10.32
N PRO A 1035 -23.27 -25.20 9.94
CA PRO A 1035 -24.41 -26.03 9.53
C PRO A 1035 -24.27 -26.51 8.08
N PHE A 1036 -24.11 -27.82 7.85
CA PHE A 1036 -23.92 -28.38 6.50
C PHE A 1036 -25.21 -28.52 5.67
N ARG A 1037 -26.34 -28.67 6.36
CA ARG A 1037 -27.64 -29.03 5.76
C ARG A 1037 -28.52 -27.83 5.46
N PHE A 1038 -28.06 -26.62 5.76
CA PHE A 1038 -28.84 -25.41 5.52
C PHE A 1038 -29.10 -25.19 4.02
N LEU A 1039 -30.37 -25.17 3.61
CA LEU A 1039 -30.79 -25.09 2.21
C LEU A 1039 -30.11 -26.15 1.32
N GLU A 1040 -30.01 -27.40 1.79
CA GLU A 1040 -29.41 -28.50 1.02
C GLU A 1040 -30.29 -29.03 -0.11
N GLU A 1041 -31.61 -28.83 -0.01
CA GLU A 1041 -32.59 -29.24 -1.03
C GLU A 1041 -32.79 -28.16 -2.10
N GLU A 1042 -32.17 -26.99 -1.94
CA GLU A 1042 -32.30 -25.85 -2.85
C GLU A 1042 -31.16 -25.78 -3.86
N TYR A 1043 -31.49 -25.37 -5.08
CA TYR A 1043 -30.50 -24.99 -6.08
C TYR A 1043 -30.09 -23.53 -5.88
N LEU A 1044 -28.99 -23.33 -5.14
CA LEU A 1044 -28.52 -22.01 -4.70
C LEU A 1044 -27.85 -21.14 -5.79
N LEU A 1045 -27.75 -21.62 -7.03
CA LEU A 1045 -27.22 -20.79 -8.13
C LEU A 1045 -28.33 -19.90 -8.71
N PRO A 1046 -27.98 -18.70 -9.24
CA PRO A 1046 -28.97 -17.80 -9.82
C PRO A 1046 -29.80 -18.47 -10.91
N SER A 1047 -31.13 -18.33 -10.83
CA SER A 1047 -32.04 -18.92 -11.83
C SER A 1047 -31.79 -18.36 -13.22
N VAL A 1048 -31.91 -19.22 -14.24
CA VAL A 1048 -31.73 -18.82 -15.66
C VAL A 1048 -32.67 -17.67 -16.02
N GLY A 1049 -32.11 -16.58 -16.56
CA GLY A 1049 -32.85 -15.39 -16.97
C GLY A 1049 -32.86 -14.25 -15.92
N THR A 1050 -32.27 -14.46 -14.73
CA THR A 1050 -31.98 -13.39 -13.77
C THR A 1050 -30.76 -12.57 -14.20
N LYS A 1051 -30.64 -11.32 -13.73
CA LYS A 1051 -29.47 -10.47 -14.04
C LYS A 1051 -28.17 -11.11 -13.57
N GLU A 1052 -28.22 -11.78 -12.43
CA GLU A 1052 -27.11 -12.47 -11.79
C GLU A 1052 -26.72 -13.74 -12.54
N SER A 1053 -27.66 -14.43 -13.19
CA SER A 1053 -27.35 -15.56 -14.09
C SER A 1053 -26.69 -15.15 -15.41
N MET A 1054 -26.79 -13.87 -15.81
CA MET A 1054 -26.09 -13.33 -16.98
C MET A 1054 -24.63 -12.97 -16.67
N VAL A 1055 -24.24 -12.97 -15.39
CA VAL A 1055 -22.87 -12.73 -14.97
C VAL A 1055 -22.07 -14.05 -15.07
N PRO A 1056 -20.84 -14.06 -15.61
CA PRO A 1056 -20.03 -15.27 -15.66
C PRO A 1056 -19.85 -15.89 -14.27
N MET A 1057 -19.91 -17.22 -14.18
CA MET A 1057 -19.76 -17.96 -12.92
C MET A 1057 -18.46 -17.64 -12.19
N GLU A 1058 -17.41 -17.32 -12.94
CA GLU A 1058 -16.11 -16.90 -12.43
C GLU A 1058 -16.13 -15.62 -11.57
N VAL A 1059 -17.24 -14.87 -11.56
CA VAL A 1059 -17.40 -13.73 -10.65
C VAL A 1059 -17.57 -14.20 -9.20
N TRP A 1060 -18.17 -15.38 -9.01
CA TRP A 1060 -18.48 -15.98 -7.71
C TRP A 1060 -17.43 -16.99 -7.24
N THR A 1061 -16.52 -17.42 -8.12
CA THR A 1061 -15.37 -18.30 -7.79
C THR A 1061 -14.08 -17.51 -7.70
#